data_AF-A0A8H5GFD0-F1
#
_entry.id   AF-A0A8H5GFD0-F1
#
_cell.length_a   1.000
_cell.length_b   1.000
_cell.length_c   1.000
_cell.angle_alpha   90.00
_cell.angle_beta   90.00
_cell.angle_gamma   90.00
#
_symmetry.space_group_name_H-M   'P 1'
#
loop_
_entity.id
_entity.type
_entity.pdbx_description
1 polymer ?
#
loop_
_entity_poly.entity_id
_entity_poly.type
_entity_poly.pdbx_seq_one_letter_code
_entity_poly.pdbx_strand_id
1 'polypeptide(L)'
;MTGLDSPHLPTYSLSSISRPPAEPGSYAKSELSGTIVAFDTGIPVPEGWKTCTHPQGWVYFVNPTAKLVTDHDIRNQDLYTSIMRDANRGFSLGGSMEMHFFARHSIGSPGQNMTNLILFIDHSRCIAYYEDELESATNKQAELDPRRAIRRARLYWNYVWSHPAHIPTPERAATEALDVLTWFYTDNLISGNKSTVPFAKAECEDLLRIVHQLSDPTYGHSPARTAFLSWILRESYKYRDAEQHGQHTAKEFLNHQTGKRPQPEPLPNLPAATSFIQSLVIRCLFFGIPNAYFLHVKLTSEYRGRLASVQSNWERYVDRLVREYSHFLLISTVLLSATIGFLSAQDIPELSIFFSITSALASLGSIIIGVFSMWAHQAKTQKGDFFAYLHNAKHRYFGLLGHAIMLSLPAVLLVWAILTFTIALVAFVMQLGIQNTNVLTRVSAWAILGVLVALLIAVISALYTFSVQQNSLYLITCLAAQRMSDSNAQLPKYLYKLIPPSATPPDPIPEELPLSELDEKSGFIHLSTASQVPGTLKHFFADEERMYILRIPFELVKDKIRWESPDKKGATFAALRNWKLTSVCATISRLLVCGPRPEEGLFPHLYDGKLGKEEIELVLNLGRKSGWGTVMETAKSEWLVY
;
A
#
# COMPACT_ATOMS: atom_id res chain seq x y z
N MET A 1 -8.93 40.45 -45.69
CA MET A 1 -7.55 41.01 -45.69
C MET A 1 -6.68 40.10 -44.87
N THR A 2 -5.58 39.65 -45.49
CA THR A 2 -4.31 39.14 -44.93
C THR A 2 -4.31 37.88 -44.05
N GLY A 3 -3.61 36.86 -44.58
CA GLY A 3 -3.30 35.57 -43.96
C GLY A 3 -2.09 35.56 -43.02
N LEU A 4 -1.72 34.36 -42.57
CA LEU A 4 -0.35 33.80 -42.60
C LEU A 4 -0.35 32.37 -42.00
N ASP A 5 -0.11 31.40 -42.90
CA ASP A 5 0.71 30.18 -42.86
C ASP A 5 0.82 29.28 -41.61
N SER A 6 0.57 27.99 -41.84
CA SER A 6 1.11 26.85 -41.08
C SER A 6 1.75 25.86 -42.07
N PRO A 7 2.96 25.32 -41.83
CA PRO A 7 3.66 24.51 -42.81
C PRO A 7 3.24 23.04 -42.80
N HIS A 8 3.33 22.47 -43.99
CA HIS A 8 2.91 21.14 -44.45
C HIS A 8 3.70 19.95 -43.87
N LEU A 9 3.00 18.82 -43.66
CA LEU A 9 3.55 17.47 -43.67
C LEU A 9 3.26 16.82 -45.04
N PRO A 10 4.24 16.28 -45.78
CA PRO A 10 3.96 15.50 -46.98
C PRO A 10 3.77 14.01 -46.66
N THR A 11 2.59 13.52 -47.04
CA THR A 11 2.27 12.13 -47.33
C THR A 11 3.14 11.59 -48.47
N TYR A 12 3.79 10.43 -48.28
CA TYR A 12 4.40 9.68 -49.39
C TYR A 12 3.61 8.41 -49.72
N SER A 13 3.27 8.35 -51.00
CA SER A 13 2.53 7.31 -51.72
C SER A 13 3.39 6.05 -51.96
N LEU A 14 2.76 4.88 -51.87
CA LEU A 14 3.32 3.59 -52.28
C LEU A 14 3.38 3.52 -53.82
N SER A 15 4.56 3.73 -54.40
CA SER A 15 4.83 3.39 -55.79
C SER A 15 5.58 2.06 -55.90
N SER A 16 5.09 1.26 -56.85
CA SER A 16 5.55 -0.05 -57.28
C SER A 16 7.05 -0.13 -57.59
N ILE A 17 7.75 -1.07 -56.97
CA ILE A 17 9.07 -1.53 -57.42
C ILE A 17 8.94 -3.00 -57.85
N SER A 18 9.22 -3.22 -59.13
CA SER A 18 9.20 -4.48 -59.87
C SER A 18 10.29 -5.45 -59.41
N ARG A 19 9.94 -6.75 -59.31
CA ARG A 19 10.87 -7.86 -59.05
C ARG A 19 11.73 -8.16 -60.30
N PRO A 20 13.04 -8.44 -60.17
CA PRO A 20 13.80 -9.11 -61.22
C PRO A 20 13.60 -10.64 -61.17
N PRO A 21 13.83 -11.37 -62.28
CA PRO A 21 13.54 -12.79 -62.40
C PRO A 21 14.57 -13.66 -61.68
N ALA A 22 14.12 -14.83 -61.23
CA ALA A 22 14.92 -15.83 -60.52
C ALA A 22 15.82 -16.63 -61.47
N GLU A 23 17.11 -16.73 -61.15
CA GLU A 23 18.00 -17.77 -61.68
C GLU A 23 18.12 -18.93 -60.68
N PRO A 24 18.13 -20.20 -61.14
CA PRO A 24 18.19 -21.36 -60.25
C PRO A 24 19.65 -21.77 -59.97
N GLY A 25 20.18 -21.32 -58.83
CA GLY A 25 21.51 -21.72 -58.35
C GLY A 25 21.46 -22.58 -57.08
N SER A 26 21.68 -23.89 -57.25
CA SER A 26 22.29 -24.84 -56.30
C SER A 26 22.03 -24.62 -54.78
N TYR A 27 20.98 -25.26 -54.26
CA TYR A 27 20.84 -25.47 -52.81
C TYR A 27 21.84 -26.53 -52.32
N ALA A 28 22.97 -26.09 -51.77
CA ALA A 28 23.71 -26.89 -50.81
C ALA A 28 22.92 -26.88 -49.49
N LYS A 29 22.48 -28.05 -49.03
CA LYS A 29 21.90 -28.25 -47.69
C LYS A 29 22.94 -27.81 -46.65
N SER A 30 22.80 -26.62 -46.08
CA SER A 30 23.41 -26.32 -44.79
C SER A 30 22.47 -26.81 -43.68
N GLU A 31 23.01 -27.64 -42.81
CA GLU A 31 22.33 -28.07 -41.58
C GLU A 31 22.02 -26.83 -40.73
N LEU A 32 20.74 -26.48 -40.63
CA LEU A 32 20.23 -25.49 -39.69
C LEU A 32 20.32 -26.06 -38.26
N SER A 33 21.47 -25.85 -37.62
CA SER A 33 21.55 -25.90 -36.15
C SER A 33 21.04 -24.56 -35.61
N GLY A 34 20.01 -24.62 -34.77
CA GLY A 34 19.16 -23.49 -34.35
C GLY A 34 19.83 -22.49 -33.41
N THR A 35 20.72 -21.66 -33.95
CA THR A 35 21.26 -20.48 -33.25
C THR A 35 20.78 -19.24 -33.99
N ILE A 36 20.19 -18.27 -33.28
CA ILE A 36 19.89 -16.95 -33.84
C ILE A 36 21.15 -16.44 -34.54
N VAL A 37 21.01 -16.10 -35.82
CA VAL A 37 22.08 -15.56 -36.67
C VAL A 37 22.65 -14.34 -35.96
N ALA A 38 23.89 -14.45 -35.48
CA ALA A 38 24.69 -13.27 -35.19
C ALA A 38 24.74 -12.47 -36.49
N PHE A 39 24.13 -11.29 -36.53
CA PHE A 39 24.34 -10.37 -37.64
C PHE A 39 25.82 -9.99 -37.58
N ASP A 40 26.63 -10.65 -38.40
CA ASP A 40 28.00 -10.21 -38.62
C ASP A 40 27.90 -8.84 -39.28
N THR A 41 28.11 -7.80 -38.47
CA THR A 41 28.04 -6.41 -38.94
C THR A 41 29.15 -6.08 -39.94
N GLY A 42 30.11 -7.00 -40.17
CA GLY A 42 31.28 -6.76 -41.02
C GLY A 42 32.25 -5.72 -40.44
N ILE A 43 31.99 -5.25 -39.21
CA ILE A 43 32.81 -4.27 -38.53
C ILE A 43 33.84 -5.03 -37.69
N PRO A 44 35.15 -4.85 -37.94
CA PRO A 44 36.18 -5.60 -37.25
C PRO A 44 36.14 -5.30 -35.75
N VAL A 45 36.16 -6.37 -34.95
CA VAL A 45 36.34 -6.32 -33.49
C VAL A 45 37.78 -6.70 -33.13
N PRO A 46 38.32 -6.19 -32.01
CA PRO A 46 39.63 -6.59 -31.51
C PRO A 46 39.78 -8.11 -31.38
N GLU A 47 40.99 -8.62 -31.60
CA GLU A 47 41.29 -10.05 -31.58
C GLU A 47 40.85 -10.71 -30.26
N GLY A 48 40.18 -11.86 -30.35
CA GLY A 48 39.66 -12.60 -29.20
C GLY A 48 38.29 -12.13 -28.69
N TRP A 49 37.76 -11.01 -29.17
CA TRP A 49 36.42 -10.53 -28.81
C TRP A 49 35.35 -10.97 -29.80
N LYS A 50 34.13 -11.14 -29.30
CA LYS A 50 32.93 -11.51 -30.06
C LYS A 50 31.80 -10.54 -29.74
N THR A 51 31.06 -10.16 -30.77
CA THR A 51 29.85 -9.35 -30.65
C THR A 51 28.65 -10.26 -30.38
N CYS A 52 27.83 -9.91 -29.39
CA CYS A 52 26.61 -10.64 -29.05
C CYS A 52 25.41 -9.70 -29.12
N THR A 53 24.27 -10.21 -29.61
CA THR A 53 23.03 -9.44 -29.73
C THR A 53 22.01 -9.96 -28.72
N HIS A 54 21.50 -9.05 -27.89
CA HIS A 54 20.41 -9.34 -26.98
C HIS A 54 19.09 -9.49 -27.76
N PRO A 55 18.13 -10.35 -27.33
CA PRO A 55 16.84 -10.51 -28.01
C PRO A 55 16.02 -9.22 -28.21
N GLN A 56 16.26 -8.20 -27.39
CA GLN A 56 15.63 -6.86 -27.48
C GLN A 56 16.36 -5.91 -28.46
N GLY A 57 17.52 -6.30 -28.99
CA GLY A 57 18.21 -5.62 -30.09
C GLY A 57 19.49 -4.86 -29.75
N TRP A 58 19.85 -4.71 -28.46
CA TRP A 58 21.15 -4.11 -28.11
C TRP A 58 22.31 -5.10 -28.26
N VAL A 59 23.53 -4.56 -28.33
CA VAL A 59 24.76 -5.31 -28.54
C VAL A 59 25.68 -5.17 -27.32
N TYR A 60 26.42 -6.23 -27.03
CA TYR A 60 27.48 -6.26 -26.03
C TYR A 60 28.65 -7.12 -26.53
N PHE A 61 29.81 -6.99 -25.89
CA PHE A 61 31.05 -7.64 -26.33
C PHE A 61 31.57 -8.63 -25.29
N VAL A 62 32.03 -9.78 -25.75
CA VAL A 62 32.51 -10.89 -24.92
C VAL A 62 33.88 -11.33 -25.38
N ASN A 63 34.81 -11.52 -24.46
CA ASN A 63 36.09 -12.19 -24.70
C ASN A 63 36.08 -13.54 -23.95
N PRO A 64 35.80 -14.67 -24.63
CA PRO A 64 35.67 -15.96 -23.97
C PRO A 64 36.96 -16.48 -23.35
N THR A 65 38.13 -16.16 -23.93
CA THR A 65 39.42 -16.64 -23.42
C THR A 65 39.85 -15.89 -22.18
N ALA A 66 39.62 -14.57 -22.12
CA ALA A 66 39.90 -13.74 -20.97
C ALA A 66 38.74 -13.68 -19.94
N LYS A 67 37.58 -14.28 -20.25
CA LYS A 67 36.34 -14.26 -19.45
C LYS A 67 35.87 -12.85 -19.11
N LEU A 68 35.89 -11.96 -20.11
CA LEU A 68 35.50 -10.56 -19.98
C LEU A 68 34.23 -10.29 -20.76
N VAL A 69 33.35 -9.46 -20.20
CA VAL A 69 32.11 -9.00 -20.83
C VAL A 69 31.99 -7.49 -20.64
N THR A 70 31.49 -6.77 -21.64
CA THR A 70 31.26 -5.34 -21.52
C THR A 70 30.11 -4.82 -22.39
N ASP A 71 29.42 -3.82 -21.85
CA ASP A 71 28.38 -3.06 -22.54
C ASP A 71 28.96 -1.92 -23.39
N HIS A 72 30.27 -1.65 -23.23
CA HIS A 72 30.98 -0.59 -23.91
C HIS A 72 31.46 -1.03 -25.29
N ASP A 73 31.50 -0.08 -26.21
CA ASP A 73 32.00 -0.32 -27.55
C ASP A 73 33.53 -0.43 -27.56
N ILE A 74 34.02 -1.67 -27.54
CA ILE A 74 35.46 -1.99 -27.58
C ILE A 74 36.14 -1.62 -28.90
N ARG A 75 35.38 -1.23 -29.93
CA ARG A 75 35.95 -0.70 -31.18
C ARG A 75 36.56 0.68 -30.97
N ASN A 76 36.17 1.37 -29.89
CA ASN A 76 36.85 2.57 -29.44
C ASN A 76 38.13 2.19 -28.68
N GLN A 77 39.28 2.63 -29.21
CA GLN A 77 40.60 2.31 -28.66
C GLN A 77 40.79 2.78 -27.21
N ASP A 78 40.18 3.91 -26.80
CA ASP A 78 40.28 4.42 -25.43
C ASP A 78 39.52 3.52 -24.44
N LEU A 79 38.37 2.99 -24.87
CA LEU A 79 37.57 2.07 -24.06
C LEU A 79 38.24 0.70 -23.97
N TYR A 80 38.76 0.20 -25.10
CA TYR A 80 39.52 -1.04 -25.16
C TYR A 80 40.74 -1.00 -24.23
N THR A 81 41.57 0.03 -24.34
CA THR A 81 42.78 0.19 -23.51
C THR A 81 42.45 0.31 -22.02
N SER A 82 41.38 1.04 -21.67
CA SER A 82 40.88 1.17 -20.30
C SER A 82 40.45 -0.19 -19.71
N ILE A 83 39.65 -0.96 -20.45
CA ILE A 83 39.14 -2.27 -20.02
C ILE A 83 40.29 -3.27 -19.87
N MET A 84 41.18 -3.35 -20.85
CA MET A 84 42.31 -4.27 -20.81
C MET A 84 43.31 -3.94 -19.69
N ARG A 85 43.52 -2.64 -19.39
CA ARG A 85 44.33 -2.22 -18.24
C ARG A 85 43.74 -2.72 -16.92
N ASP A 86 42.44 -2.60 -16.73
CA ASP A 86 41.77 -3.00 -15.50
C ASP A 86 41.64 -4.54 -15.40
N ALA A 87 41.44 -5.23 -16.52
CA ALA A 87 41.45 -6.70 -16.58
C ALA A 87 42.83 -7.30 -16.22
N ASN A 88 43.92 -6.61 -16.56
CA ASN A 88 45.29 -7.04 -16.26
C ASN A 88 45.73 -6.83 -14.80
N ARG A 89 44.84 -6.42 -13.89
CA ARG A 89 45.14 -6.26 -12.45
C ARG A 89 45.39 -7.58 -11.70
N GLY A 90 45.26 -8.73 -12.37
CA GLY A 90 45.70 -10.03 -11.85
C GLY A 90 44.66 -10.80 -11.04
N PHE A 91 43.37 -10.61 -11.31
CA PHE A 91 42.31 -11.37 -10.64
C PHE A 91 42.35 -12.86 -11.01
N SER A 92 42.30 -13.74 -10.01
CA SER A 92 42.18 -15.19 -10.22
C SER A 92 40.71 -15.57 -10.38
N LEU A 93 40.30 -15.92 -11.59
CA LEU A 93 38.92 -16.34 -11.89
C LEU A 93 38.81 -17.87 -11.91
N GLY A 94 37.81 -18.39 -11.17
CA GLY A 94 37.43 -19.80 -11.23
C GLY A 94 36.92 -20.21 -12.62
N GLY A 95 36.79 -21.53 -12.85
CA GLY A 95 36.32 -22.10 -14.12
C GLY A 95 35.00 -21.52 -14.61
N SER A 96 34.05 -21.32 -13.70
CA SER A 96 32.68 -20.83 -13.94
C SER A 96 32.48 -19.32 -13.69
N MET A 97 33.57 -18.54 -13.59
CA MET A 97 33.51 -17.12 -13.28
C MET A 97 33.88 -16.24 -14.46
N GLU A 98 33.30 -15.05 -14.52
CA GLU A 98 33.60 -14.02 -15.51
C GLU A 98 33.52 -12.60 -14.90
N MET A 99 34.05 -11.61 -15.62
CA MET A 99 34.07 -10.21 -15.21
C MET A 99 33.28 -9.35 -16.19
N HIS A 100 32.34 -8.56 -15.67
CA HIS A 100 31.54 -7.62 -16.46
C HIS A 100 31.93 -6.17 -16.15
N PHE A 101 32.19 -5.40 -17.21
CA PHE A 101 32.53 -3.98 -17.18
C PHE A 101 31.36 -3.15 -17.75
N PHE A 102 30.69 -2.36 -16.89
CA PHE A 102 29.41 -1.74 -17.23
C PHE A 102 29.31 -0.23 -16.95
N ALA A 103 30.30 0.38 -16.29
CA ALA A 103 30.28 1.80 -16.00
C ALA A 103 31.69 2.40 -15.91
N ARG A 104 31.81 3.65 -16.36
CA ARG A 104 33.03 4.48 -16.29
C ARG A 104 32.83 5.57 -15.23
N HIS A 105 33.59 5.56 -14.14
CA HIS A 105 33.52 6.63 -13.14
C HIS A 105 34.62 7.67 -13.36
N SER A 106 34.22 8.95 -13.35
CA SER A 106 35.14 10.09 -13.23
C SER A 106 35.27 10.40 -11.74
N ILE A 107 36.33 9.91 -11.09
CA ILE A 107 36.65 10.37 -9.73
C ILE A 107 37.01 11.86 -9.85
N GLY A 108 36.25 12.72 -9.16
CA GLY A 108 36.32 14.16 -9.30
C GLY A 108 37.69 14.74 -8.94
N SER A 109 38.52 14.96 -9.95
CA SER A 109 39.60 15.96 -10.02
C SER A 109 40.18 15.96 -11.45
N PRO A 110 40.57 17.12 -12.01
CA PRO A 110 41.24 17.16 -13.30
C PRO A 110 42.59 16.43 -13.18
N GLY A 111 42.75 15.30 -13.87
CA GLY A 111 44.01 14.54 -13.91
C GLY A 111 44.01 13.15 -13.27
N GLN A 112 42.89 12.65 -12.72
CA GLN A 112 42.80 11.24 -12.28
C GLN A 112 42.33 10.29 -13.40
N ASN A 113 42.94 9.11 -13.45
CA ASN A 113 42.60 8.05 -14.39
C ASN A 113 41.20 7.51 -14.12
N MET A 114 40.36 7.48 -15.16
CA MET A 114 39.03 6.87 -15.11
C MET A 114 39.12 5.38 -14.78
N THR A 115 38.28 4.90 -13.86
CA THR A 115 38.20 3.49 -13.45
C THR A 115 36.88 2.87 -13.92
N ASN A 116 36.94 1.62 -14.37
CA ASN A 116 35.74 0.86 -14.71
C ASN A 116 35.17 0.19 -13.44
N LEU A 117 33.85 0.15 -13.30
CA LEU A 117 33.20 -0.70 -12.30
C LEU A 117 33.19 -2.14 -12.80
N ILE A 118 33.69 -3.05 -11.96
CA ILE A 118 33.81 -4.48 -12.25
C ILE A 118 32.79 -5.24 -11.41
N LEU A 119 31.95 -6.02 -12.09
CA LEU A 119 31.07 -7.01 -11.48
C LEU A 119 31.66 -8.40 -11.74
N PHE A 120 31.88 -9.18 -10.68
CA PHE A 120 32.27 -10.58 -10.76
C PHE A 120 31.02 -11.45 -10.78
N ILE A 121 30.97 -12.40 -11.70
CA ILE A 121 29.84 -13.29 -11.93
C ILE A 121 30.31 -14.72 -11.68
N ASP A 122 29.54 -15.47 -10.90
CA ASP A 122 29.76 -16.90 -10.64
C ASP A 122 28.54 -17.69 -11.09
N HIS A 123 28.65 -18.35 -12.25
CA HIS A 123 27.53 -19.13 -12.81
C HIS A 123 27.21 -20.38 -12.01
N SER A 124 28.18 -20.96 -11.30
CA SER A 124 27.98 -22.19 -10.53
C SER A 124 27.05 -21.94 -9.33
N ARG A 125 27.25 -20.82 -8.65
CA ARG A 125 26.43 -20.39 -7.51
C ARG A 125 25.25 -19.49 -7.95
N CYS A 126 25.25 -18.99 -9.18
CA CYS A 126 24.33 -17.99 -9.71
C CYS A 126 24.28 -16.73 -8.83
N ILE A 127 25.46 -16.19 -8.53
CA ILE A 127 25.64 -14.97 -7.73
C ILE A 127 26.56 -13.99 -8.46
N ALA A 128 26.39 -12.70 -8.20
CA ALA A 128 27.30 -11.67 -8.67
C ALA A 128 27.57 -10.64 -7.57
N TYR A 129 28.77 -10.05 -7.58
CA TYR A 129 29.23 -9.12 -6.56
C TYR A 129 30.32 -8.18 -7.10
N TYR A 130 30.48 -7.02 -6.47
CA TYR A 130 31.44 -6.00 -6.89
C TYR A 130 32.86 -6.29 -6.37
N GLU A 131 33.86 -5.61 -6.93
CA GLU A 131 35.28 -5.76 -6.59
C GLU A 131 35.56 -5.61 -5.08
N ASP A 132 34.89 -4.67 -4.41
CA ASP A 132 35.00 -4.43 -2.96
C ASP A 132 34.47 -5.59 -2.10
N GLU A 133 33.64 -6.46 -2.67
CA GLU A 133 33.08 -7.63 -2.01
C GLU A 133 33.84 -8.93 -2.30
N LEU A 134 34.92 -8.90 -3.09
CA LEU A 134 35.64 -10.10 -3.56
C LEU A 134 36.13 -11.00 -2.41
N GLU A 135 36.75 -10.42 -1.37
CA GLU A 135 37.20 -11.16 -0.19
C GLU A 135 36.03 -11.76 0.62
N SER A 136 34.94 -11.00 0.76
CA SER A 136 33.73 -11.45 1.45
C SER A 136 33.00 -12.56 0.68
N ALA A 137 33.02 -12.52 -0.66
CA ALA A 137 32.33 -13.49 -1.51
C ALA A 137 33.03 -14.86 -1.59
N THR A 138 34.33 -14.93 -1.28
CA THR A 138 35.07 -16.19 -1.15
C THR A 138 34.86 -16.85 0.23
N ASN A 139 34.41 -16.09 1.22
CA ASN A 139 34.09 -16.60 2.55
C ASN A 139 32.66 -17.17 2.63
N LYS A 140 32.54 -18.49 2.84
CA LYS A 140 31.25 -19.20 2.97
C LYS A 140 30.37 -18.68 4.11
N GLN A 141 30.93 -18.06 5.15
CA GLN A 141 30.16 -17.46 6.25
C GLN A 141 29.35 -16.23 5.80
N ALA A 142 29.79 -15.52 4.76
CA ALA A 142 29.08 -14.36 4.22
C ALA A 142 27.83 -14.76 3.41
N GLU A 143 27.69 -16.04 3.03
CA GLU A 143 26.47 -16.59 2.41
C GLU A 143 25.34 -16.82 3.44
N LEU A 144 25.64 -16.78 4.74
CA LEU A 144 24.63 -16.97 5.80
C LEU A 144 23.73 -15.75 5.99
N ASP A 145 24.14 -14.55 5.54
CA ASP A 145 23.30 -13.35 5.60
C ASP A 145 22.27 -13.35 4.44
N PRO A 146 20.96 -13.52 4.72
CA PRO A 146 19.93 -13.59 3.69
C PRO A 146 19.89 -12.35 2.80
N ARG A 147 20.20 -11.17 3.36
CA ARG A 147 20.16 -9.90 2.63
C ARG A 147 21.22 -9.86 1.54
N ARG A 148 22.46 -10.22 1.89
CA ARG A 148 23.58 -10.30 0.94
C ARG A 148 23.33 -11.38 -0.11
N ALA A 149 22.85 -12.55 0.30
CA ALA A 149 22.54 -13.64 -0.62
C ALA A 149 21.50 -13.22 -1.68
N ILE A 150 20.38 -12.60 -1.24
CA ILE A 150 19.33 -12.10 -2.13
C ILE A 150 19.87 -11.02 -3.08
N ARG A 151 20.64 -10.06 -2.57
CA ARG A 151 21.25 -9.00 -3.38
C ARG A 151 22.17 -9.57 -4.46
N ARG A 152 23.04 -10.52 -4.12
CA ARG A 152 23.99 -11.13 -5.05
C ARG A 152 23.30 -11.97 -6.12
N ALA A 153 22.27 -12.73 -5.75
CA ALA A 153 21.43 -13.44 -6.71
C ALA A 153 20.67 -12.47 -7.63
N ARG A 154 20.16 -11.35 -7.10
CA ARG A 154 19.52 -10.31 -7.93
C ARG A 154 20.49 -9.73 -8.96
N LEU A 155 21.73 -9.41 -8.56
CA LEU A 155 22.76 -8.91 -9.45
C LEU A 155 23.07 -9.92 -10.56
N TYR A 156 23.19 -11.20 -10.22
CA TYR A 156 23.38 -12.29 -11.19
C TYR A 156 22.25 -12.38 -12.21
N TRP A 157 21.00 -12.46 -11.75
CA TRP A 157 19.87 -12.59 -12.67
C TRP A 157 19.65 -11.33 -13.52
N ASN A 158 19.99 -10.16 -13.00
CA ASN A 158 20.04 -8.94 -13.81
C ASN A 158 21.11 -9.02 -14.90
N TYR A 159 22.29 -9.52 -14.56
CA TYR A 159 23.39 -9.71 -15.50
C TYR A 159 23.02 -10.72 -16.61
N VAL A 160 22.49 -11.90 -16.26
CA VAL A 160 22.06 -12.92 -17.22
C VAL A 160 20.93 -12.42 -18.12
N TRP A 161 20.01 -11.63 -17.57
CA TRP A 161 18.96 -10.98 -18.35
C TRP A 161 19.53 -10.02 -19.38
N SER A 162 20.53 -9.21 -19.02
CA SER A 162 21.17 -8.28 -19.94
C SER A 162 22.07 -8.97 -20.99
N HIS A 163 22.60 -10.16 -20.70
CA HIS A 163 23.58 -10.88 -21.52
C HIS A 163 23.24 -12.35 -21.82
N PRO A 164 22.03 -12.68 -22.30
CA PRO A 164 21.52 -14.04 -22.36
C PRO A 164 22.08 -14.89 -23.51
N ALA A 165 22.81 -14.28 -24.45
CA ALA A 165 23.16 -14.91 -25.73
C ALA A 165 24.47 -15.73 -25.69
N HIS A 166 25.40 -15.38 -24.79
CA HIS A 166 26.68 -16.09 -24.66
C HIS A 166 26.73 -17.06 -23.46
N ILE A 167 25.70 -17.03 -22.61
CA ILE A 167 25.63 -17.81 -21.38
C ILE A 167 24.60 -18.95 -21.58
N PRO A 168 24.95 -20.21 -21.29
CA PRO A 168 23.97 -21.28 -21.25
C PRO A 168 22.95 -21.02 -20.13
N THR A 169 21.67 -21.32 -20.36
CA THR A 169 20.66 -21.21 -19.30
C THR A 169 21.07 -22.08 -18.09
N PRO A 170 21.15 -21.55 -16.86
CA PRO A 170 21.46 -22.37 -15.70
C PRO A 170 20.41 -23.47 -15.50
N GLU A 171 20.84 -24.71 -15.23
CA GLU A 171 19.94 -25.87 -15.12
C GLU A 171 18.84 -25.66 -14.07
N ARG A 172 19.19 -25.02 -12.95
CA ARG A 172 18.26 -24.71 -11.84
C ARG A 172 17.26 -23.59 -12.15
N ALA A 173 17.45 -22.81 -13.21
CA ALA A 173 16.67 -21.60 -13.46
C ALA A 173 15.18 -21.91 -13.70
N ALA A 174 14.90 -22.95 -14.49
CA ALA A 174 13.52 -23.34 -14.81
C ALA A 174 12.79 -23.87 -13.56
N THR A 175 13.43 -24.73 -12.79
CA THR A 175 12.86 -25.28 -11.55
C THR A 175 12.63 -24.19 -10.51
N GLU A 176 13.56 -23.25 -10.36
CA GLU A 176 13.43 -22.14 -9.42
C GLU A 176 12.32 -21.17 -9.85
N ALA A 177 12.21 -20.87 -11.15
CA ALA A 177 11.13 -20.04 -11.68
C ALA A 177 9.75 -20.69 -11.46
N LEU A 178 9.62 -22.00 -11.66
CA LEU A 178 8.38 -22.74 -11.40
C LEU A 178 7.97 -22.67 -9.92
N ASP A 179 8.90 -22.90 -9.00
CA ASP A 179 8.65 -22.84 -7.56
C ASP A 179 8.18 -21.44 -7.12
N VAL A 180 8.91 -20.41 -7.55
CA VAL A 180 8.59 -19.00 -7.28
C VAL A 180 7.21 -18.62 -7.82
N LEU A 181 6.91 -18.96 -9.08
CA LEU A 181 5.62 -18.65 -9.69
C LEU A 181 4.47 -19.41 -9.02
N THR A 182 4.70 -20.65 -8.60
CA THR A 182 3.71 -21.45 -7.85
C THR A 182 3.40 -20.81 -6.50
N TRP A 183 4.42 -20.33 -5.78
CA TRP A 183 4.20 -19.59 -4.54
C TRP A 183 3.42 -18.29 -4.80
N PHE A 184 3.81 -17.52 -5.81
CA PHE A 184 3.10 -16.28 -6.14
C PHE A 184 1.64 -16.52 -6.53
N TYR A 185 1.36 -17.57 -7.30
CA TYR A 185 0.00 -18.02 -7.60
C TYR A 185 -0.77 -18.38 -6.32
N THR A 186 -0.14 -19.11 -5.42
CA THR A 186 -0.74 -19.57 -4.16
C THR A 186 -1.05 -18.41 -3.22
N ASP A 187 -0.12 -17.47 -3.04
CA ASP A 187 -0.35 -16.28 -2.21
C ASP A 187 -1.48 -15.40 -2.78
N ASN A 188 -1.61 -15.32 -4.10
CA ASN A 188 -2.77 -14.67 -4.73
C ASN A 188 -4.11 -15.34 -4.33
N LEU A 189 -4.13 -16.66 -4.16
CA LEU A 189 -5.34 -17.39 -3.73
C LEU A 189 -5.62 -17.24 -2.23
N ILE A 190 -4.57 -17.31 -1.40
CA ILE A 190 -4.69 -17.26 0.07
C ILE A 190 -4.98 -15.82 0.53
N SER A 191 -4.17 -14.87 0.05
CA SER A 191 -4.17 -13.48 0.52
C SER A 191 -5.09 -12.58 -0.32
N GLY A 192 -5.47 -13.01 -1.53
CA GLY A 192 -6.37 -12.26 -2.42
C GLY A 192 -5.87 -10.84 -2.67
N ASN A 193 -6.72 -9.85 -2.40
CA ASN A 193 -6.41 -8.42 -2.58
C ASN A 193 -5.37 -7.87 -1.57
N LYS A 194 -4.91 -8.69 -0.61
CA LYS A 194 -3.85 -8.35 0.34
C LYS A 194 -2.47 -8.86 -0.11
N SER A 195 -2.41 -9.65 -1.17
CA SER A 195 -1.17 -10.22 -1.70
C SER A 195 -0.24 -9.13 -2.26
N THR A 196 1.03 -9.18 -1.88
CA THR A 196 2.07 -8.21 -2.29
C THR A 196 3.01 -8.75 -3.36
N VAL A 197 2.88 -10.03 -3.76
CA VAL A 197 3.79 -10.67 -4.73
C VAL A 197 3.80 -9.94 -6.08
N PRO A 198 4.86 -10.02 -6.89
CA PRO A 198 5.03 -9.13 -8.04
C PRO A 198 4.05 -9.41 -9.20
N PHE A 199 3.60 -10.65 -9.35
CA PHE A 199 2.71 -11.08 -10.44
C PHE A 199 1.29 -11.37 -9.94
N ALA A 200 0.29 -10.94 -10.70
CA ALA A 200 -1.11 -11.26 -10.47
C ALA A 200 -1.42 -12.72 -10.82
N LYS A 201 -2.55 -13.24 -10.30
CA LYS A 201 -2.98 -14.63 -10.56
C LYS A 201 -2.96 -15.00 -12.06
N ALA A 202 -3.58 -14.17 -12.90
CA ALA A 202 -3.65 -14.42 -14.35
C ALA A 202 -2.24 -14.39 -15.00
N GLU A 203 -1.37 -13.47 -14.56
CA GLU A 203 0.01 -13.41 -15.04
C GLU A 203 0.78 -14.67 -14.62
N CYS A 204 0.61 -15.15 -13.39
CA CYS A 204 1.22 -16.41 -12.94
C CYS A 204 0.76 -17.61 -13.80
N GLU A 205 -0.51 -17.70 -14.18
CA GLU A 205 -1.03 -18.78 -15.04
C GLU A 205 -0.37 -18.76 -16.43
N ASP A 206 -0.28 -17.58 -17.05
CA ASP A 206 0.39 -17.40 -18.34
C ASP A 206 1.89 -17.69 -18.25
N LEU A 207 2.57 -17.19 -17.22
CA LEU A 207 4.01 -17.39 -17.01
C LEU A 207 4.32 -18.87 -16.75
N LEU A 208 3.56 -19.55 -15.90
CA LEU A 208 3.73 -21.00 -15.63
C LEU A 208 3.60 -21.80 -16.93
N ARG A 209 2.59 -21.50 -17.76
CA ARG A 209 2.40 -22.16 -19.06
C ARG A 209 3.63 -21.99 -19.95
N ILE A 210 4.17 -20.78 -20.04
CA ILE A 210 5.36 -20.49 -20.88
C ILE A 210 6.60 -21.19 -20.32
N VAL A 211 6.82 -21.17 -19.00
CA VAL A 211 7.96 -21.86 -18.39
C VAL A 211 7.90 -23.37 -18.63
N HIS A 212 6.73 -23.98 -18.56
CA HIS A 212 6.55 -25.39 -18.93
C HIS A 212 6.89 -25.67 -20.39
N GLN A 213 6.45 -24.81 -21.33
CA GLN A 213 6.79 -24.95 -22.75
C GLN A 213 8.31 -24.81 -22.99
N LEU A 214 8.96 -23.86 -22.32
CA LEU A 214 10.39 -23.61 -22.43
C LEU A 214 11.25 -24.62 -21.63
N SER A 215 10.63 -25.57 -20.93
CA SER A 215 11.34 -26.67 -20.26
C SER A 215 11.72 -27.79 -21.23
N ASP A 216 11.20 -27.77 -22.46
CA ASP A 216 11.59 -28.69 -23.52
C ASP A 216 13.09 -28.52 -23.86
N PRO A 217 13.88 -29.63 -23.92
CA PRO A 217 15.30 -29.60 -24.28
C PRO A 217 15.63 -28.89 -25.59
N THR A 218 14.67 -28.81 -26.52
CA THR A 218 14.81 -28.09 -27.80
C THR A 218 15.13 -26.61 -27.63
N TYR A 219 14.70 -25.99 -26.52
CA TYR A 219 14.99 -24.59 -26.21
C TYR A 219 16.24 -24.41 -25.34
N GLY A 220 16.99 -25.47 -25.06
CA GLY A 220 18.11 -25.51 -24.12
C GLY A 220 19.11 -24.35 -24.26
N HIS A 221 19.44 -24.00 -25.50
CA HIS A 221 20.41 -22.94 -25.85
C HIS A 221 19.78 -21.65 -26.38
N SER A 222 18.45 -21.50 -26.29
CA SER A 222 17.77 -20.32 -26.81
C SER A 222 18.06 -19.08 -25.94
N PRO A 223 18.61 -17.99 -26.50
CA PRO A 223 18.79 -16.74 -25.76
C PRO A 223 17.47 -16.18 -25.21
N ALA A 224 16.35 -16.45 -25.90
CA ALA A 224 15.02 -16.04 -25.44
C ALA A 224 14.61 -16.79 -24.16
N ARG A 225 14.93 -18.09 -24.05
CA ARG A 225 14.70 -18.88 -22.83
C ARG A 225 15.52 -18.32 -21.66
N THR A 226 16.82 -18.09 -21.88
CA THR A 226 17.70 -17.51 -20.87
C THR A 226 17.22 -16.14 -20.40
N ALA A 227 16.84 -15.26 -21.34
CA ALA A 227 16.32 -13.93 -21.04
C ALA A 227 15.00 -13.99 -20.25
N PHE A 228 14.08 -14.87 -20.64
CA PHE A 228 12.78 -14.98 -19.99
C PHE A 228 12.88 -15.52 -18.56
N LEU A 229 13.65 -16.59 -18.33
CA LEU A 229 13.83 -17.17 -17.00
C LEU A 229 14.59 -16.21 -16.07
N SER A 230 15.64 -15.56 -16.58
CA SER A 230 16.40 -14.57 -15.82
C SER A 230 15.55 -13.34 -15.46
N TRP A 231 14.64 -12.90 -16.33
CA TRP A 231 13.69 -11.83 -16.00
C TRP A 231 12.78 -12.21 -14.83
N ILE A 232 12.16 -13.41 -14.86
CA ILE A 232 11.29 -13.89 -13.78
C ILE A 232 12.07 -13.92 -12.45
N LEU A 233 13.25 -14.54 -12.48
CA LEU A 233 14.08 -14.68 -11.29
C LEU A 233 14.59 -13.32 -10.78
N ARG A 234 14.97 -12.40 -11.67
CA ARG A 234 15.34 -11.02 -11.32
C ARG A 234 14.22 -10.31 -10.58
N GLU A 235 12.99 -10.33 -11.11
CA GLU A 235 11.85 -9.69 -10.46
C GLU A 235 11.50 -10.38 -9.12
N SER A 236 11.67 -11.70 -9.04
CA SER A 236 11.47 -12.43 -7.79
C SER A 236 12.47 -12.05 -6.70
N TYR A 237 13.77 -11.95 -7.02
CA TYR A 237 14.80 -11.56 -6.07
C TYR A 237 14.73 -10.08 -5.71
N LYS A 238 14.30 -9.23 -6.64
CA LYS A 238 13.97 -7.82 -6.37
C LYS A 238 12.81 -7.70 -5.38
N TYR A 239 11.76 -8.50 -5.55
CA TYR A 239 10.65 -8.58 -4.60
C TYR A 239 11.11 -9.10 -3.22
N ARG A 240 11.90 -10.19 -3.19
CA ARG A 240 12.47 -10.74 -1.97
C ARG A 240 13.33 -9.72 -1.20
N ASP A 241 14.12 -8.90 -1.90
CA ASP A 241 14.90 -7.82 -1.29
C ASP A 241 13.98 -6.75 -0.67
N ALA A 242 12.95 -6.33 -1.40
CA ALA A 242 11.97 -5.34 -0.92
C ALA A 242 11.15 -5.85 0.30
N GLU A 243 10.87 -7.14 0.34
CA GLU A 243 10.19 -7.79 1.46
C GLU A 243 11.12 -8.27 2.58
N GLN A 244 12.42 -7.99 2.49
CA GLN A 244 13.41 -8.43 3.48
C GLN A 244 13.29 -9.93 3.77
N HIS A 245 13.11 -10.70 2.70
CA HIS A 245 12.82 -12.13 2.76
C HIS A 245 13.91 -12.89 3.54
N GLY A 246 13.48 -13.71 4.49
CA GLY A 246 14.37 -14.49 5.36
C GLY A 246 15.09 -13.70 6.46
N GLN A 247 14.83 -12.40 6.63
CA GLN A 247 15.45 -11.58 7.68
C GLN A 247 14.62 -11.53 8.97
N HIS A 248 13.31 -11.73 8.87
CA HIS A 248 12.37 -11.63 9.98
C HIS A 248 11.82 -12.98 10.38
N THR A 249 11.66 -13.21 11.68
CA THR A 249 10.84 -14.32 12.19
C THR A 249 9.38 -14.13 11.81
N ALA A 250 8.56 -15.18 11.87
CA ALA A 250 7.13 -15.09 11.54
C ALA A 250 6.40 -13.97 12.31
N LYS A 251 6.76 -13.77 13.59
CA LYS A 251 6.18 -12.71 14.44
C LYS A 251 6.63 -11.30 14.00
N GLU A 252 7.91 -11.13 13.74
CA GLU A 252 8.47 -9.85 13.27
C GLU A 252 7.96 -9.48 11.88
N PHE A 253 7.82 -10.47 11.00
CA PHE A 253 7.29 -10.28 9.65
C PHE A 253 5.86 -9.74 9.67
N LEU A 254 5.00 -10.29 10.53
CA LEU A 254 3.63 -9.80 10.71
C LEU A 254 3.64 -8.34 11.21
N ASN A 255 4.48 -8.02 12.20
CA ASN A 255 4.62 -6.65 12.71
C ASN A 255 5.14 -5.70 11.62
N HIS A 256 6.13 -6.13 10.83
CA HIS A 256 6.70 -5.38 9.71
C HIS A 256 5.67 -5.11 8.62
N GLN A 257 4.86 -6.10 8.25
CA GLN A 257 3.76 -5.91 7.30
C GLN A 257 2.71 -4.92 7.83
N THR A 258 2.42 -4.92 9.13
CA THR A 258 1.53 -3.90 9.71
C THR A 258 2.15 -2.50 9.72
N GLY A 259 3.48 -2.41 9.86
CA GLY A 259 4.24 -1.15 9.81
C GLY A 259 4.45 -0.57 8.41
N LYS A 260 4.49 -1.42 7.36
CA LYS A 260 4.57 -1.00 5.94
C LYS A 260 3.30 -0.33 5.41
N ARG A 261 2.17 -0.40 6.14
CA ARG A 261 0.97 0.35 5.76
C ARG A 261 1.34 1.84 5.71
N PRO A 262 0.94 2.59 4.66
CA PRO A 262 1.27 4.00 4.57
C PRO A 262 0.83 4.68 5.86
N GLN A 263 1.82 5.13 6.64
CA GLN A 263 1.58 5.97 7.80
C GLN A 263 0.73 7.13 7.28
N PRO A 264 -0.45 7.37 7.89
CA PRO A 264 -1.30 8.47 7.51
C PRO A 264 -0.44 9.72 7.55
N GLU A 265 -0.24 10.35 6.38
CA GLU A 265 0.61 11.54 6.29
C GLU A 265 0.18 12.50 7.41
N PRO A 266 1.12 12.97 8.25
CA PRO A 266 0.79 13.92 9.30
C PRO A 266 0.03 15.06 8.64
N LEU A 267 -1.19 15.30 9.11
CA LEU A 267 -2.02 16.40 8.63
C LEU A 267 -1.12 17.63 8.58
N PRO A 268 -1.01 18.33 7.44
CA PRO A 268 -0.22 19.55 7.39
C PRO A 268 -0.69 20.43 8.55
N ASN A 269 0.24 20.98 9.32
CA ASN A 269 -0.02 21.87 10.45
C ASN A 269 -0.63 23.17 9.93
N LEU A 270 -1.87 23.12 9.46
CA LEU A 270 -2.65 24.28 9.11
C LEU A 270 -3.01 25.01 10.41
N PRO A 271 -2.93 26.35 10.44
CA PRO A 271 -3.42 27.14 11.55
C PRO A 271 -4.83 26.70 11.97
N ALA A 272 -5.12 26.66 13.28
CA ALA A 272 -6.42 26.20 13.79
C ALA A 272 -7.63 26.90 13.13
N ALA A 273 -7.46 28.18 12.79
CA ALA A 273 -8.47 28.96 12.08
C ALA A 273 -8.74 28.48 10.64
N THR A 274 -7.70 28.12 9.87
CA THR A 274 -7.88 27.64 8.49
C THR A 274 -8.49 26.24 8.47
N SER A 275 -8.11 25.38 9.41
CA SER A 275 -8.73 24.06 9.62
C SER A 275 -10.22 24.16 10.01
N PHE A 276 -10.57 25.14 10.86
CA PHE A 276 -11.95 25.40 11.24
C PHE A 276 -12.79 25.91 10.05
N ILE A 277 -12.29 26.88 9.30
CA ILE A 277 -12.98 27.43 8.11
C ILE A 277 -13.16 26.34 7.05
N GLN A 278 -12.11 25.58 6.76
CA GLN A 278 -12.18 24.44 5.83
C GLN A 278 -13.21 23.40 6.29
N SER A 279 -13.23 23.08 7.58
CA SER A 279 -14.23 22.18 8.16
C SER A 279 -15.65 22.73 8.04
N LEU A 280 -15.84 24.03 8.26
CA LEU A 280 -17.14 24.68 8.12
C LEU A 280 -17.64 24.67 6.67
N VAL A 281 -16.77 25.01 5.72
CA VAL A 281 -17.09 24.99 4.28
C VAL A 281 -17.46 23.58 3.84
N ILE A 282 -16.65 22.57 4.21
CA ILE A 282 -16.93 21.18 3.84
C ILE A 282 -18.24 20.68 4.45
N ARG A 283 -18.54 21.05 5.70
CA ARG A 283 -19.75 20.58 6.40
C ARG A 283 -21.02 21.29 5.96
N CYS A 284 -20.98 22.61 5.83
CA CYS A 284 -22.17 23.43 5.60
C CYS A 284 -22.45 23.66 4.11
N LEU A 285 -21.42 23.94 3.31
CA LEU A 285 -21.59 24.26 1.89
C LEU A 285 -21.55 23.02 1.00
N PHE A 286 -20.73 22.02 1.37
CA PHE A 286 -20.50 20.80 0.58
C PHE A 286 -21.13 19.53 1.18
N PHE A 287 -21.86 19.65 2.30
CA PHE A 287 -22.58 18.55 2.95
C PHE A 287 -21.71 17.31 3.29
N GLY A 288 -20.39 17.48 3.45
CA GLY A 288 -19.46 16.39 3.70
C GLY A 288 -19.19 15.46 2.50
N ILE A 289 -19.74 15.76 1.32
CA ILE A 289 -19.56 14.98 0.09
C ILE A 289 -18.07 14.89 -0.34
N PRO A 290 -17.23 15.95 -0.27
CA PRO A 290 -15.82 15.87 -0.63
C PRO A 290 -15.04 14.81 0.14
N ASN A 291 -15.41 14.53 1.40
CA ASN A 291 -14.71 13.53 2.21
C ASN A 291 -14.92 12.11 1.66
N ALA A 292 -16.10 11.82 1.11
CA ALA A 292 -16.38 10.53 0.47
C ALA A 292 -15.52 10.35 -0.79
N TYR A 293 -15.44 11.38 -1.65
CA TYR A 293 -14.57 11.37 -2.83
C TYR A 293 -13.09 11.28 -2.44
N PHE A 294 -12.66 12.00 -1.41
CA PHE A 294 -11.28 11.92 -0.89
C PHE A 294 -10.92 10.49 -0.45
N LEU A 295 -11.82 9.84 0.30
CA LEU A 295 -11.61 8.47 0.75
C LEU A 295 -11.52 7.50 -0.43
N HIS A 296 -12.40 7.62 -1.42
CA HIS A 296 -12.36 6.78 -2.62
C HIS A 296 -11.07 6.97 -3.43
N VAL A 297 -10.66 8.22 -3.67
CA VAL A 297 -9.38 8.51 -4.34
C VAL A 297 -8.21 7.93 -3.56
N LYS A 298 -8.17 8.09 -2.23
CA LYS A 298 -7.12 7.55 -1.37
C LYS A 298 -7.06 6.02 -1.43
N LEU A 299 -8.20 5.33 -1.37
CA LEU A 299 -8.26 3.87 -1.46
C LEU A 299 -7.82 3.35 -2.83
N THR A 300 -8.17 4.05 -3.91
CA THR A 300 -7.80 3.66 -5.29
C THR A 300 -6.33 3.93 -5.62
N SER A 301 -5.71 4.89 -4.94
CA SER A 301 -4.31 5.27 -5.11
C SER A 301 -3.34 4.53 -4.20
N GLU A 302 -3.82 3.71 -3.28
CA GLU A 302 -2.99 2.98 -2.34
C GLU A 302 -2.19 1.88 -3.05
N TYR A 303 -0.87 2.07 -3.10
CA TYR A 303 0.05 1.06 -3.63
C TYR A 303 0.24 -0.07 -2.62
N ARG A 304 -0.14 -1.29 -3.01
CA ARG A 304 -0.03 -2.51 -2.19
C ARG A 304 0.95 -3.53 -2.75
N GLY A 305 1.97 -3.08 -3.47
CA GLY A 305 3.01 -3.95 -4.04
C GLY A 305 2.85 -4.28 -5.53
N ARG A 306 1.70 -3.97 -6.16
CA ARG A 306 1.48 -4.15 -7.60
C ARG A 306 0.95 -2.91 -8.28
N LEU A 307 1.63 -2.47 -9.34
CA LEU A 307 1.17 -1.34 -10.15
C LEU A 307 -0.09 -1.68 -10.96
N ALA A 308 -0.18 -2.92 -11.46
CA ALA A 308 -1.33 -3.38 -12.24
C ALA A 308 -2.64 -3.38 -11.43
N SER A 309 -2.60 -3.74 -10.14
CA SER A 309 -3.80 -3.70 -9.29
C SER A 309 -4.26 -2.27 -9.01
N VAL A 310 -3.30 -1.36 -8.79
CA VAL A 310 -3.63 0.07 -8.60
C VAL A 310 -4.25 0.64 -9.87
N GLN A 311 -3.68 0.31 -11.04
CA GLN A 311 -4.26 0.70 -12.33
C GLN A 311 -5.67 0.14 -12.53
N SER A 312 -5.90 -1.13 -12.24
CA SER A 312 -7.24 -1.74 -12.38
C SER A 312 -8.27 -1.12 -11.41
N ASN A 313 -7.86 -0.84 -10.17
CA ASN A 313 -8.71 -0.15 -9.19
C ASN A 313 -9.05 1.27 -9.66
N TRP A 314 -8.10 1.96 -10.28
CA TRP A 314 -8.30 3.27 -10.87
C TRP A 314 -9.27 3.25 -12.04
N GLU A 315 -9.11 2.33 -13.00
CA GLU A 315 -10.01 2.17 -14.15
C GLU A 315 -11.46 1.96 -13.69
N ARG A 316 -11.68 1.07 -12.72
CA ARG A 316 -13.01 0.85 -12.12
C ARG A 316 -13.57 2.09 -11.42
N TYR A 317 -12.71 2.86 -10.76
CA TYR A 317 -13.11 4.08 -10.09
C TYR A 317 -13.54 5.16 -11.10
N VAL A 318 -12.77 5.34 -12.18
CA VAL A 318 -13.12 6.28 -13.26
C VAL A 318 -14.42 5.87 -13.94
N ASP A 319 -14.62 4.59 -14.24
CA ASP A 319 -15.88 4.08 -14.81
C ASP A 319 -17.07 4.38 -13.91
N ARG A 320 -16.93 4.17 -12.60
CA ARG A 320 -17.96 4.52 -11.62
C ARG A 320 -18.23 6.02 -11.61
N LEU A 321 -17.19 6.85 -11.59
CA LEU A 321 -17.27 8.31 -11.53
C LEU A 321 -17.97 8.87 -12.78
N VAL A 322 -17.64 8.36 -13.96
CA VAL A 322 -18.29 8.72 -15.23
C VAL A 322 -19.78 8.37 -15.20
N ARG A 323 -20.15 7.18 -14.69
CA ARG A 323 -21.56 6.79 -14.52
C ARG A 323 -22.30 7.69 -13.52
N GLU A 324 -21.69 8.03 -12.39
CA GLU A 324 -22.25 8.96 -11.41
C GLU A 324 -22.54 10.33 -12.05
N TYR A 325 -21.59 10.88 -12.81
CA TYR A 325 -21.80 12.15 -13.52
C TYR A 325 -22.88 12.07 -14.59
N SER A 326 -23.00 10.96 -15.31
CA SER A 326 -24.10 10.75 -16.25
C SER A 326 -25.46 10.82 -15.57
N HIS A 327 -25.61 10.21 -14.39
CA HIS A 327 -26.85 10.31 -13.61
C HIS A 327 -27.11 11.74 -13.12
N PHE A 328 -26.09 12.45 -12.63
CA PHE A 328 -26.26 13.85 -12.21
C PHE A 328 -26.66 14.75 -13.37
N LEU A 329 -26.10 14.54 -14.57
CA LEU A 329 -26.48 15.27 -15.77
C LEU A 329 -27.95 15.07 -16.12
N LEU A 330 -28.45 13.83 -16.04
CA LEU A 330 -29.85 13.52 -16.29
C LEU A 330 -30.77 14.20 -15.26
N ILE A 331 -30.44 14.14 -13.97
CA ILE A 331 -31.26 14.76 -12.91
C ILE A 331 -31.22 16.29 -13.02
N SER A 332 -30.05 16.89 -13.23
CA SER A 332 -29.88 18.34 -13.34
C SER A 332 -30.60 18.92 -14.56
N THR A 333 -30.64 18.20 -15.69
CA THR A 333 -31.38 18.64 -16.88
C THR A 333 -32.89 18.60 -16.67
N VAL A 334 -33.42 17.52 -16.07
CA VAL A 334 -34.85 17.43 -15.70
C VAL A 334 -35.24 18.52 -14.72
N LEU A 335 -34.41 18.77 -13.71
CA LEU A 335 -34.65 19.82 -12.72
C LEU A 335 -34.60 21.23 -13.33
N LEU A 336 -33.66 21.47 -14.26
CA LEU A 336 -33.59 22.73 -14.99
C LEU A 336 -34.86 22.97 -15.83
N SER A 337 -35.35 21.95 -16.55
CA SER A 337 -36.60 22.03 -17.30
C SER A 337 -37.80 22.31 -16.39
N ALA A 338 -37.89 21.63 -15.24
CA ALA A 338 -38.94 21.89 -14.25
C ALA A 338 -38.85 23.31 -13.66
N THR A 339 -37.64 23.80 -13.40
CA THR A 339 -37.41 25.15 -12.86
C THR A 339 -37.79 26.24 -13.86
N ILE A 340 -37.43 26.08 -15.13
CA ILE A 340 -37.83 27.01 -16.21
C ILE A 340 -39.34 26.96 -16.43
N GLY A 341 -39.94 25.76 -16.39
CA GLY A 341 -41.40 25.60 -16.45
C GLY A 341 -42.10 26.32 -15.30
N PHE A 342 -41.59 26.19 -14.08
CA PHE A 342 -42.12 26.90 -12.92
C PHE A 342 -41.99 28.43 -13.07
N LEU A 343 -40.85 28.94 -13.54
CA LEU A 343 -40.65 30.37 -13.80
C LEU A 343 -41.55 30.95 -14.90
N SER A 344 -42.12 30.10 -15.76
CA SER A 344 -43.07 30.53 -16.80
C SER A 344 -44.51 30.72 -16.29
N ALA A 345 -44.80 30.28 -15.05
CA ALA A 345 -46.11 30.49 -14.44
C ALA A 345 -46.38 31.98 -14.20
N GLN A 346 -47.66 32.36 -14.22
CA GLN A 346 -48.08 33.73 -13.90
C GLN A 346 -48.18 33.93 -12.38
N ASP A 347 -48.02 35.18 -11.92
CA ASP A 347 -48.20 35.59 -10.53
C ASP A 347 -47.27 34.91 -9.50
N ILE A 348 -46.00 34.74 -9.86
CA ILE A 348 -44.99 34.14 -8.96
C ILE A 348 -44.47 35.18 -7.95
N PRO A 349 -44.38 34.84 -6.65
CA PRO A 349 -43.77 35.68 -5.63
C PRO A 349 -42.28 36.00 -5.90
N GLU A 350 -41.83 37.19 -5.51
CA GLU A 350 -40.41 37.60 -5.64
C GLU A 350 -39.44 36.62 -4.98
N LEU A 351 -39.77 36.11 -3.79
CA LEU A 351 -38.97 35.09 -3.09
C LEU A 351 -38.88 33.79 -3.89
N SER A 352 -39.98 33.36 -4.51
CA SER A 352 -40.02 32.13 -5.31
C SER A 352 -39.20 32.28 -6.59
N ILE A 353 -39.21 33.47 -7.21
CA ILE A 353 -38.39 33.81 -8.37
C ILE A 353 -36.90 33.73 -8.00
N PHE A 354 -36.49 34.37 -6.90
CA PHE A 354 -35.10 34.38 -6.44
C PHE A 354 -34.54 32.96 -6.24
N PHE A 355 -35.28 32.11 -5.51
CA PHE A 355 -34.85 30.73 -5.25
C PHE A 355 -34.90 29.86 -6.51
N SER A 356 -35.84 30.10 -7.43
CA SER A 356 -35.90 29.38 -8.72
C SER A 356 -34.73 29.75 -9.64
N ILE A 357 -34.35 31.03 -9.72
CA ILE A 357 -33.17 31.45 -10.48
C ILE A 357 -31.90 30.82 -9.88
N THR A 358 -31.80 30.79 -8.54
CA THR A 358 -30.66 30.13 -7.86
C THR A 358 -30.60 28.64 -8.20
N SER A 359 -31.75 27.95 -8.22
CA SER A 359 -31.83 26.55 -8.65
C SER A 359 -31.40 26.35 -10.10
N ALA A 360 -31.85 27.23 -11.00
CA ALA A 360 -31.51 27.15 -12.42
C ALA A 360 -30.00 27.33 -12.64
N LEU A 361 -29.38 28.30 -11.96
CA LEU A 361 -27.93 28.52 -12.02
C LEU A 361 -27.14 27.35 -11.44
N ALA A 362 -27.57 26.79 -10.30
CA ALA A 362 -26.94 25.63 -9.69
C ALA A 362 -27.06 24.38 -10.60
N SER A 363 -28.22 24.17 -11.23
CA SER A 363 -28.45 23.09 -12.21
C SER A 363 -27.55 23.25 -13.43
N LEU A 364 -27.46 24.47 -13.98
CA LEU A 364 -26.58 24.78 -15.11
C LEU A 364 -25.10 24.55 -14.75
N GLY A 365 -24.67 24.97 -13.56
CA GLY A 365 -23.32 24.71 -13.06
C GLY A 365 -23.03 23.22 -12.92
N SER A 366 -23.96 22.44 -12.37
CA SER A 366 -23.86 20.98 -12.28
C SER A 366 -23.72 20.35 -13.67
N ILE A 367 -24.46 20.85 -14.68
CA ILE A 367 -24.37 20.38 -16.07
C ILE A 367 -23.01 20.69 -16.67
N ILE A 368 -22.56 21.95 -16.63
CA ILE A 368 -21.29 22.38 -17.24
C ILE A 368 -20.12 21.61 -16.65
N ILE A 369 -20.04 21.56 -15.31
CA ILE A 369 -18.94 20.88 -14.62
C ILE A 369 -19.06 19.36 -14.80
N GLY A 370 -20.27 18.79 -14.81
CA GLY A 370 -20.52 17.37 -15.04
C GLY A 370 -20.08 16.91 -16.43
N VAL A 371 -20.44 17.64 -17.50
CA VAL A 371 -20.02 17.33 -18.88
C VAL A 371 -18.51 17.45 -19.02
N PHE A 372 -17.92 18.55 -18.54
CA PHE A 372 -16.47 18.75 -18.60
C PHE A 372 -15.72 17.65 -17.86
N SER A 373 -16.19 17.30 -16.65
CA SER A 373 -15.56 16.25 -15.84
C SER A 373 -15.71 14.88 -16.49
N MET A 374 -16.85 14.58 -17.11
CA MET A 374 -17.06 13.34 -17.86
C MET A 374 -16.09 13.23 -19.04
N TRP A 375 -15.98 14.27 -19.86
CA TRP A 375 -15.05 14.32 -21.00
C TRP A 375 -13.59 14.15 -20.53
N ALA A 376 -13.18 14.90 -19.51
CA ALA A 376 -11.81 14.87 -19.00
C ALA A 376 -11.40 13.52 -18.40
N HIS A 377 -12.34 12.78 -17.78
CA HIS A 377 -12.06 11.47 -17.18
C HIS A 377 -12.20 10.32 -18.17
N GLN A 378 -13.13 10.40 -19.15
CA GLN A 378 -13.22 9.44 -20.24
C GLN A 378 -11.98 9.46 -21.16
N ALA A 379 -11.37 10.63 -21.37
CA ALA A 379 -10.14 10.73 -22.16
C ALA A 379 -8.92 10.09 -21.44
N LYS A 380 -8.95 10.00 -20.11
CA LYS A 380 -7.83 9.54 -19.25
C LYS A 380 -7.94 8.07 -18.79
N THR A 381 -8.86 7.30 -19.36
CA THR A 381 -8.91 5.84 -19.19
C THR A 381 -7.89 5.10 -20.07
N GLN A 382 -7.13 5.81 -20.92
CA GLN A 382 -6.06 5.18 -21.70
C GLN A 382 -4.87 4.76 -20.82
N LYS A 383 -4.29 3.59 -21.13
CA LYS A 383 -3.19 2.97 -20.36
C LYS A 383 -1.99 3.92 -20.27
N GLY A 384 -1.58 4.27 -19.05
CA GLY A 384 -0.34 5.03 -18.77
C GLY A 384 -0.54 6.37 -18.06
N ASP A 385 -1.70 7.01 -18.22
CA ASP A 385 -1.93 8.38 -17.69
C ASP A 385 -2.31 8.44 -16.21
N PHE A 386 -2.58 7.29 -15.58
CA PHE A 386 -2.93 7.21 -14.16
C PHE A 386 -1.86 7.81 -13.25
N PHE A 387 -0.59 7.44 -13.44
CA PHE A 387 0.49 7.90 -12.55
C PHE A 387 0.70 9.40 -12.67
N ALA A 388 0.66 9.94 -13.89
CA ALA A 388 0.72 11.37 -14.13
C ALA A 388 -0.48 12.09 -13.50
N TYR A 389 -1.69 11.54 -13.63
CA TYR A 389 -2.88 12.09 -12.99
C TYR A 389 -2.75 12.12 -11.47
N LEU A 390 -2.37 11.01 -10.84
CA LEU A 390 -2.28 10.90 -9.39
C LEU A 390 -1.15 11.77 -8.82
N HIS A 391 0.00 11.78 -9.49
CA HIS A 391 1.10 12.67 -9.16
C HIS A 391 0.65 14.14 -9.21
N ASN A 392 -0.04 14.53 -10.29
CA ASN A 392 -0.56 15.88 -10.44
C ASN A 392 -1.65 16.20 -9.41
N ALA A 393 -2.53 15.25 -9.07
CA ALA A 393 -3.56 15.42 -8.05
C ALA A 393 -2.96 15.60 -6.64
N LYS A 394 -1.85 14.91 -6.35
CA LYS A 394 -1.16 15.02 -5.05
C LYS A 394 -0.33 16.30 -4.93
N HIS A 395 0.36 16.71 -5.99
CA HIS A 395 1.33 17.81 -5.97
C HIS A 395 0.79 19.17 -6.40
N ARG A 396 -0.49 19.28 -6.76
CA ARG A 396 -1.12 20.58 -7.06
C ARG A 396 -1.31 21.41 -5.79
N TYR A 397 -1.40 22.73 -5.94
CA TYR A 397 -1.55 23.71 -4.84
C TYR A 397 -2.61 23.38 -3.78
N PHE A 398 -3.71 22.71 -4.13
CA PHE A 398 -4.79 22.35 -3.19
C PHE A 398 -4.71 20.91 -2.67
N GLY A 399 -3.68 20.16 -3.05
CA GLY A 399 -3.47 18.76 -2.69
C GLY A 399 -4.62 17.83 -3.10
N LEU A 400 -4.58 16.61 -2.53
CA LEU A 400 -5.56 15.57 -2.82
C LEU A 400 -6.99 15.95 -2.36
N LEU A 401 -7.11 16.74 -1.30
CA LEU A 401 -8.40 17.21 -0.78
C LEU A 401 -9.05 18.23 -1.72
N GLY A 402 -8.30 19.19 -2.25
CA GLY A 402 -8.83 20.13 -3.24
C GLY A 402 -9.30 19.42 -4.51
N HIS A 403 -8.57 18.38 -4.91
CA HIS A 403 -8.98 17.52 -6.00
C HIS A 403 -10.31 16.79 -5.70
N ALA A 404 -10.49 16.28 -4.49
CA ALA A 404 -11.75 15.68 -4.06
C ALA A 404 -12.92 16.69 -4.04
N ILE A 405 -12.67 17.94 -3.65
CA ILE A 405 -13.67 19.02 -3.73
C ILE A 405 -14.12 19.23 -5.18
N MET A 406 -13.18 19.30 -6.12
CA MET A 406 -13.52 19.43 -7.55
C MET A 406 -14.34 18.25 -8.07
N LEU A 407 -13.98 17.03 -7.70
CA LEU A 407 -14.72 15.83 -8.10
C LEU A 407 -16.16 15.80 -7.56
N SER A 408 -16.39 16.37 -6.37
CA SER A 408 -17.72 16.42 -5.75
C SER A 408 -18.64 17.54 -6.27
N LEU A 409 -18.10 18.49 -7.03
CA LEU A 409 -18.77 19.75 -7.36
C LEU A 409 -20.09 19.57 -8.16
N PRO A 410 -20.18 18.69 -9.18
CA PRO A 410 -21.46 18.42 -9.87
C PRO A 410 -22.57 17.95 -8.92
N ALA A 411 -22.24 17.09 -7.97
CA ALA A 411 -23.20 16.55 -7.00
C ALA A 411 -23.66 17.63 -6.02
N VAL A 412 -22.72 18.43 -5.50
CA VAL A 412 -23.01 19.50 -4.53
C VAL A 412 -23.92 20.56 -5.15
N LEU A 413 -23.64 20.98 -6.39
CA LEU A 413 -24.48 21.93 -7.11
C LEU A 413 -25.88 21.37 -7.40
N LEU A 414 -25.98 20.08 -7.72
CA LEU A 414 -27.28 19.42 -7.89
C LEU A 414 -28.09 19.40 -6.59
N VAL A 415 -27.47 19.14 -5.44
CA VAL A 415 -28.14 19.20 -4.13
C VAL A 415 -28.64 20.61 -3.84
N TRP A 416 -27.83 21.63 -4.09
CA TRP A 416 -28.24 23.03 -3.92
C TRP A 416 -29.39 23.41 -4.86
N ALA A 417 -29.39 22.91 -6.10
CA ALA A 417 -30.50 23.13 -7.03
C ALA A 417 -31.81 22.53 -6.48
N ILE A 418 -31.78 21.30 -6.00
CA ILE A 418 -32.96 20.63 -5.42
C ILE A 418 -33.47 21.39 -4.19
N LEU A 419 -32.58 21.78 -3.28
CA LEU A 419 -32.94 22.51 -2.05
C LEU A 419 -33.58 23.86 -2.37
N THR A 420 -32.94 24.66 -3.23
CA THR A 420 -33.45 25.99 -3.58
C THR A 420 -34.74 25.93 -4.38
N PHE A 421 -34.90 24.96 -5.29
CA PHE A 421 -36.18 24.73 -5.97
C PHE A 421 -37.30 24.33 -5.01
N THR A 422 -37.01 23.47 -4.03
CA THR A 422 -37.99 23.08 -3.01
C THR A 422 -38.42 24.28 -2.16
N ILE A 423 -37.48 25.15 -1.79
CA ILE A 423 -37.77 26.39 -1.07
C ILE A 423 -38.62 27.35 -1.92
N ALA A 424 -38.37 27.43 -3.23
CA ALA A 424 -39.20 28.21 -4.15
C ALA A 424 -40.66 27.72 -4.18
N LEU A 425 -40.86 26.39 -4.24
CA LEU A 425 -42.20 25.79 -4.18
C LEU A 425 -42.89 26.05 -2.84
N VAL A 426 -42.17 25.93 -1.72
CA VAL A 426 -42.69 26.25 -0.38
C VAL A 426 -43.15 27.70 -0.30
N ALA A 427 -42.35 28.65 -0.79
CA ALA A 427 -42.70 30.06 -0.80
C ALA A 427 -43.95 30.36 -1.66
N PHE A 428 -44.05 29.73 -2.82
CA PHE A 428 -45.20 29.86 -3.72
C PHE A 428 -46.49 29.33 -3.09
N VAL A 429 -46.46 28.10 -2.56
CA VAL A 429 -47.63 27.48 -1.94
C VAL A 429 -48.05 28.21 -0.66
N MET A 430 -47.09 28.72 0.11
CA MET A 430 -47.37 29.55 1.28
C MET A 430 -48.14 30.83 0.91
N GLN A 431 -47.70 31.55 -0.12
CA GLN A 431 -48.41 32.75 -0.57
C GLN A 431 -49.79 32.42 -1.13
N LEU A 432 -49.93 31.33 -1.88
CA LEU A 432 -51.21 30.85 -2.40
C LEU A 432 -52.21 30.55 -1.26
N GLY A 433 -51.74 29.96 -0.16
CA GLY A 433 -52.56 29.67 1.02
C GLY A 433 -52.95 30.91 1.84
N ILE A 434 -52.23 32.02 1.70
CA ILE A 434 -52.51 33.29 2.39
C ILE A 434 -53.47 34.17 1.59
N GLN A 435 -53.27 34.29 0.27
CA GLN A 435 -54.00 35.25 -0.57
C GLN A 435 -55.35 34.74 -1.06
N ASN A 436 -55.56 33.42 -1.13
CA ASN A 436 -56.76 32.86 -1.74
C ASN A 436 -57.95 32.83 -0.78
N THR A 437 -59.11 33.31 -1.24
CA THR A 437 -60.35 33.42 -0.44
C THR A 437 -61.18 32.14 -0.46
N ASN A 438 -60.96 31.25 -1.42
CA ASN A 438 -61.69 29.98 -1.51
C ASN A 438 -61.16 28.97 -0.46
N VAL A 439 -62.08 28.43 0.35
CA VAL A 439 -61.76 27.50 1.44
C VAL A 439 -61.07 26.23 0.93
N LEU A 440 -61.53 25.68 -0.18
CA LEU A 440 -60.99 24.43 -0.72
C LEU A 440 -59.53 24.60 -1.19
N THR A 441 -59.25 25.66 -1.93
CA THR A 441 -57.88 25.95 -2.43
C THR A 441 -56.95 26.27 -1.27
N ARG A 442 -57.41 27.03 -0.27
CA ARG A 442 -56.64 27.33 0.94
C ARG A 442 -56.29 26.05 1.71
N VAL A 443 -57.25 25.18 2.00
CA VAL A 443 -57.01 23.91 2.71
C VAL A 443 -56.03 23.03 1.93
N SER A 444 -56.20 22.92 0.61
CA SER A 444 -55.29 22.13 -0.23
C SER A 444 -53.87 22.70 -0.26
N ALA A 445 -53.70 24.03 -0.29
CA ALA A 445 -52.39 24.68 -0.26
C ALA A 445 -51.66 24.42 1.07
N TRP A 446 -52.34 24.53 2.21
CA TRP A 446 -51.74 24.22 3.52
C TRP A 446 -51.37 22.73 3.66
N ALA A 447 -52.15 21.82 3.08
CA ALA A 447 -51.81 20.40 3.05
C ALA A 447 -50.55 20.14 2.21
N ILE A 448 -50.46 20.71 1.01
CA ILE A 448 -49.28 20.60 0.13
C ILE A 448 -48.05 21.22 0.81
N LEU A 449 -48.20 22.37 1.47
CA LEU A 449 -47.14 23.03 2.23
C LEU A 449 -46.61 22.10 3.33
N GLY A 450 -47.50 21.45 4.08
CA GLY A 450 -47.11 20.48 5.11
C GLY A 450 -46.26 19.34 4.55
N VAL A 451 -46.63 18.80 3.38
CA VAL A 451 -45.85 17.75 2.70
C VAL A 451 -44.49 18.28 2.23
N LEU A 452 -44.44 19.45 1.60
CA LEU A 452 -43.18 20.05 1.10
C LEU A 452 -42.22 20.38 2.26
N VAL A 453 -42.73 20.90 3.37
CA VAL A 453 -41.92 21.19 4.57
C VAL A 453 -41.42 19.89 5.20
N ALA A 454 -42.27 18.86 5.30
CA ALA A 454 -41.85 17.55 5.80
C ALA A 454 -40.75 16.92 4.94
N LEU A 455 -40.88 17.00 3.60
CA LEU A 455 -39.86 16.55 2.66
C LEU A 455 -38.56 17.35 2.81
N LEU A 456 -38.63 18.68 2.92
CA LEU A 456 -37.47 19.54 3.10
C LEU A 456 -36.73 19.21 4.41
N ILE A 457 -37.45 19.03 5.52
CA ILE A 457 -36.88 18.61 6.81
C ILE A 457 -36.23 17.24 6.68
N ALA A 458 -36.90 16.27 6.03
CA ALA A 458 -36.35 14.94 5.80
C ALA A 458 -35.04 15.00 5.00
N VAL A 459 -34.99 15.75 3.90
CA VAL A 459 -33.79 15.93 3.07
C VAL A 459 -32.67 16.61 3.85
N ILE A 460 -32.94 17.70 4.57
CA ILE A 460 -31.94 18.39 5.39
C ILE A 460 -31.41 17.46 6.49
N SER A 461 -32.27 16.67 7.13
CA SER A 461 -31.86 15.69 8.14
C SER A 461 -31.00 14.56 7.55
N ALA A 462 -31.32 14.10 6.34
CA ALA A 462 -30.52 13.09 5.62
C ALA A 462 -29.15 13.64 5.23
N LEU A 463 -29.09 14.88 4.71
CA LEU A 463 -27.82 15.55 4.39
C LEU A 463 -26.98 15.80 5.64
N TYR A 464 -27.61 16.22 6.74
CA TYR A 464 -26.93 16.42 8.02
C TYR A 464 -26.37 15.11 8.57
N THR A 465 -27.17 14.04 8.62
CA THR A 465 -26.72 12.72 9.08
C THR A 465 -25.60 12.17 8.21
N PHE A 466 -25.70 12.33 6.88
CA PHE A 466 -24.63 11.96 5.96
C PHE A 466 -23.34 12.76 6.21
N SER A 467 -23.44 14.09 6.32
CA SER A 467 -22.30 14.98 6.62
C SER A 467 -21.60 14.61 7.93
N VAL A 468 -22.38 14.34 8.98
CA VAL A 468 -21.87 13.90 10.29
C VAL A 468 -21.22 12.52 10.18
N GLN A 469 -21.82 11.57 9.45
CA GLN A 469 -21.30 10.21 9.29
C GLN A 469 -19.95 10.21 8.55
N GLN A 470 -19.85 10.93 7.43
CA GLN A 470 -18.60 11.02 6.66
C GLN A 470 -17.48 11.71 7.44
N ASN A 471 -17.81 12.77 8.18
CA ASN A 471 -16.85 13.46 9.02
C ASN A 471 -16.41 12.62 10.24
N SER A 472 -17.33 11.84 10.83
CA SER A 472 -17.00 10.89 11.90
C SER A 472 -16.06 9.81 11.38
N LEU A 473 -16.30 9.28 10.18
CA LEU A 473 -15.43 8.29 9.55
C LEU A 473 -14.03 8.86 9.28
N TYR A 474 -13.95 10.09 8.77
CA TYR A 474 -12.71 10.82 8.54
C TYR A 474 -11.94 11.05 9.86
N LEU A 475 -12.60 11.59 10.88
CA LEU A 475 -12.00 11.86 12.18
C LEU A 475 -11.57 10.57 12.89
N ILE A 476 -12.37 9.50 12.84
CA ILE A 476 -11.99 8.19 13.40
C ILE A 476 -10.77 7.63 12.67
N THR A 477 -10.70 7.76 11.34
CA THR A 477 -9.54 7.31 10.56
C THR A 477 -8.30 8.12 10.94
N CYS A 478 -8.42 9.44 11.09
CA CYS A 478 -7.34 10.34 11.51
C CYS A 478 -6.92 10.15 12.98
N LEU A 479 -7.85 9.82 13.88
CA LEU A 479 -7.55 9.54 15.28
C LEU A 479 -6.99 8.13 15.47
N ALA A 480 -7.44 7.13 14.70
CA ALA A 480 -6.85 5.80 14.69
C ALA A 480 -5.42 5.84 14.15
N ALA A 481 -5.22 6.61 13.07
CA ALA A 481 -3.94 6.99 12.50
C ALA A 481 -2.98 7.62 13.51
N GLN A 482 -3.41 8.68 14.19
CA GLN A 482 -2.57 9.41 15.14
C GLN A 482 -2.33 8.61 16.42
N ARG A 483 -3.33 7.87 16.90
CA ARG A 483 -3.16 6.95 18.02
C ARG A 483 -2.26 5.77 17.68
N MET A 484 -2.15 5.34 16.42
CA MET A 484 -1.15 4.35 15.98
C MET A 484 0.28 4.90 15.98
N SER A 485 0.46 6.18 15.67
CA SER A 485 1.76 6.89 15.79
C SER A 485 2.17 7.06 17.26
N ASP A 486 1.21 7.40 18.13
CA ASP A 486 1.47 7.58 19.57
C ASP A 486 1.58 6.24 20.33
N SER A 487 1.03 5.15 19.77
CA SER A 487 1.09 3.79 20.31
C SER A 487 2.06 2.88 19.57
N ASN A 488 3.27 3.38 19.28
CA ASN A 488 4.47 2.57 19.43
C ASN A 488 4.63 2.23 20.92
N ALA A 489 3.63 1.51 21.47
CA ALA A 489 3.39 1.28 22.87
C ALA A 489 4.62 0.60 23.46
N GLN A 490 5.29 1.33 24.35
CA GLN A 490 6.36 0.80 25.18
C GLN A 490 5.86 -0.48 25.83
N LEU A 491 6.59 -1.57 25.61
CA LEU A 491 6.40 -2.78 26.41
C LEU A 491 6.54 -2.39 27.89
N PRO A 492 5.72 -2.97 28.79
CA PRO A 492 5.79 -2.61 30.19
C PRO A 492 7.19 -2.92 30.71
N LYS A 493 7.78 -2.02 31.50
CA LYS A 493 9.08 -2.28 32.12
C LYS A 493 9.01 -3.44 33.12
N TYR A 494 7.86 -3.57 33.79
CA TYR A 494 7.62 -4.57 34.84
C TYR A 494 6.24 -5.20 34.71
N LEU A 495 6.15 -6.46 35.11
CA LEU A 495 4.92 -7.19 35.40
C LEU A 495 4.80 -7.45 36.90
N TYR A 496 3.58 -7.72 37.35
CA TYR A 496 3.26 -7.85 38.76
C TYR A 496 2.48 -9.13 39.05
N LYS A 497 2.93 -9.89 40.05
CA LYS A 497 2.18 -11.04 40.61
C LYS A 497 1.62 -10.67 41.97
N LEU A 498 0.35 -10.95 42.20
CA LEU A 498 -0.33 -10.73 43.48
C LEU A 498 -0.44 -12.05 44.22
N ILE A 499 -0.03 -12.06 45.49
CA ILE A 499 0.03 -13.25 46.34
C ILE A 499 -0.74 -12.98 47.65
N PRO A 500 -1.74 -13.83 48.00
CA PRO A 500 -2.49 -13.72 49.25
C PRO A 500 -1.65 -14.14 50.46
N PRO A 501 -2.06 -13.79 51.69
CA PRO A 501 -1.28 -14.06 52.89
C PRO A 501 -1.20 -15.55 53.22
N SER A 502 -2.17 -16.34 52.77
CA SER A 502 -2.17 -17.81 52.86
C SER A 502 -0.98 -18.48 52.15
N ALA A 503 -0.39 -17.79 51.16
CA ALA A 503 0.78 -18.25 50.40
C ALA A 503 1.96 -17.28 50.56
N THR A 504 2.21 -16.83 51.80
CA THR A 504 3.31 -15.88 52.09
C THR A 504 4.63 -16.34 51.46
N PRO A 505 5.28 -15.51 50.62
CA PRO A 505 6.55 -15.87 49.99
C PRO A 505 7.64 -16.16 51.04
N PRO A 506 8.41 -17.26 50.93
CA PRO A 506 9.52 -17.53 51.83
C PRO A 506 10.61 -16.43 51.73
N ASP A 507 11.24 -16.12 52.85
CA ASP A 507 12.38 -15.20 52.92
C ASP A 507 13.60 -15.96 53.50
N PRO A 508 14.69 -16.17 52.72
CA PRO A 508 14.94 -15.69 51.36
C PRO A 508 14.10 -16.40 50.28
N ILE A 509 13.82 -15.69 49.17
CA ILE A 509 13.06 -16.23 48.03
C ILE A 509 13.77 -17.48 47.48
N PRO A 510 13.06 -18.61 47.30
CA PRO A 510 13.63 -19.85 46.77
C PRO A 510 13.93 -19.76 45.26
N GLU A 511 14.57 -20.79 44.71
CA GLU A 511 14.81 -20.90 43.25
C GLU A 511 13.53 -20.98 42.42
N GLU A 512 12.41 -21.38 43.03
CA GLU A 512 11.09 -21.47 42.42
C GLU A 512 10.02 -21.34 43.50
N LEU A 513 9.07 -20.41 43.32
CA LEU A 513 7.91 -20.28 44.18
C LEU A 513 6.86 -21.34 43.82
N PRO A 514 6.14 -21.88 44.82
CA PRO A 514 5.01 -22.76 44.56
C PRO A 514 3.91 -22.02 43.78
N LEU A 515 3.30 -22.71 42.82
CA LEU A 515 2.17 -22.18 42.06
C LEU A 515 0.94 -22.01 42.95
N SER A 516 0.12 -20.99 42.67
CA SER A 516 -1.21 -20.92 43.28
C SER A 516 -2.12 -22.00 42.67
N GLU A 517 -3.13 -22.46 43.42
CA GLU A 517 -4.11 -23.44 42.91
C GLU A 517 -4.74 -22.98 41.58
N LEU A 518 -4.94 -21.68 41.41
CA LEU A 518 -5.47 -21.10 40.18
C LEU A 518 -4.49 -21.24 39.01
N ASP A 519 -3.21 -20.94 39.24
CA ASP A 519 -2.16 -21.01 38.21
C ASP A 519 -1.85 -22.45 37.82
N GLU A 520 -1.85 -23.37 38.79
CA GLU A 520 -1.69 -24.81 38.56
C GLU A 520 -2.84 -25.35 37.69
N LYS A 521 -4.08 -24.95 38.00
CA LYS A 521 -5.26 -25.36 37.23
C LYS A 521 -5.32 -24.74 35.84
N SER A 522 -4.83 -23.51 35.65
CA SER A 522 -4.80 -22.86 34.33
C SER A 522 -3.63 -23.30 33.46
N GLY A 523 -2.57 -23.86 34.06
CA GLY A 523 -1.34 -24.25 33.37
C GLY A 523 -0.44 -23.07 32.99
N PHE A 524 -0.64 -21.91 33.63
CA PHE A 524 0.16 -20.70 33.45
C PHE A 524 0.04 -19.76 34.65
N ILE A 525 1.04 -18.91 34.86
CA ILE A 525 1.02 -17.94 35.97
C ILE A 525 0.34 -16.64 35.53
N HIS A 526 -0.75 -16.28 36.22
CA HIS A 526 -1.46 -15.02 35.98
C HIS A 526 -0.64 -13.84 36.50
N LEU A 527 -0.34 -12.88 35.63
CA LEU A 527 0.34 -11.63 35.96
C LEU A 527 -0.58 -10.44 35.65
N SER A 528 -0.18 -9.26 36.10
CA SER A 528 -0.85 -7.99 35.83
C SER A 528 0.16 -6.93 35.43
N THR A 529 -0.23 -6.01 34.55
CA THR A 529 0.50 -4.75 34.37
C THR A 529 0.24 -3.79 35.53
N ALA A 530 1.05 -2.75 35.67
CA ALA A 530 0.86 -1.71 36.69
C ALA A 530 -0.58 -1.13 36.71
N SER A 531 -1.17 -0.93 35.52
CA SER A 531 -2.54 -0.44 35.35
C SER A 531 -3.62 -1.45 35.71
N GLN A 532 -3.31 -2.75 35.70
CA GLN A 532 -4.25 -3.83 36.02
C GLN A 532 -4.26 -4.20 37.52
N VAL A 533 -3.18 -3.95 38.26
CA VAL A 533 -3.08 -4.29 39.69
C VAL A 533 -4.26 -3.77 40.52
N PRO A 534 -4.70 -2.49 40.41
CA PRO A 534 -5.82 -1.99 41.21
C PRO A 534 -7.14 -2.73 40.95
N GLY A 535 -7.43 -3.05 39.69
CA GLY A 535 -8.62 -3.81 39.32
C GLY A 535 -8.58 -5.24 39.85
N THR A 536 -7.41 -5.88 39.74
CA THR A 536 -7.21 -7.25 40.20
C THR A 536 -7.37 -7.37 41.72
N LEU A 537 -6.78 -6.46 42.50
CA LEU A 537 -6.98 -6.39 43.96
C LEU A 537 -8.46 -6.23 44.32
N LYS A 538 -9.16 -5.32 43.63
CA LYS A 538 -10.56 -5.02 43.92
C LYS A 538 -11.50 -6.18 43.59
N HIS A 539 -11.22 -6.96 42.56
CA HIS A 539 -12.12 -8.00 42.07
C HIS A 539 -11.83 -9.39 42.65
N PHE A 540 -10.57 -9.73 42.89
CA PHE A 540 -10.17 -11.08 43.31
C PHE A 540 -9.69 -11.17 44.76
N PHE A 541 -9.25 -10.05 45.35
CA PHE A 541 -8.68 -10.01 46.70
C PHE A 541 -9.42 -8.98 47.59
N ALA A 542 -10.73 -8.84 47.34
CA ALA A 542 -11.59 -7.86 48.00
C ALA A 542 -11.76 -8.11 49.51
N ASP A 543 -11.53 -9.35 49.95
CA ASP A 543 -11.72 -9.78 51.35
C ASP A 543 -10.39 -9.97 52.09
N GLU A 544 -9.24 -9.80 51.42
CA GLU A 544 -7.92 -9.94 52.02
C GLU A 544 -7.51 -8.68 52.79
N GLU A 545 -6.93 -8.86 53.98
CA GLU A 545 -6.41 -7.78 54.82
C GLU A 545 -4.94 -7.44 54.53
N ARG A 546 -4.19 -8.39 53.95
CA ARG A 546 -2.78 -8.22 53.59
C ARG A 546 -2.51 -8.90 52.25
N MET A 547 -1.64 -8.32 51.43
CA MET A 547 -1.25 -8.88 50.14
C MET A 547 0.24 -8.65 49.89
N TYR A 548 0.88 -9.60 49.22
CA TYR A 548 2.22 -9.42 48.68
C TYR A 548 2.12 -9.15 47.18
N ILE A 549 2.86 -8.17 46.68
CA ILE A 549 3.02 -7.95 45.24
C ILE A 549 4.48 -8.18 44.88
N LEU A 550 4.71 -9.05 43.89
CA LEU A 550 6.03 -9.29 43.33
C LEU A 550 6.21 -8.43 42.08
N ARG A 551 7.32 -7.70 41.98
CA ARG A 551 7.71 -6.97 40.77
C ARG A 551 8.69 -7.81 39.95
N ILE A 552 8.35 -8.01 38.69
CA ILE A 552 9.07 -8.89 37.76
C ILE A 552 9.52 -8.03 36.56
N PRO A 553 10.83 -7.88 36.30
CA PRO A 553 11.32 -7.20 35.10
C PRO A 553 10.81 -7.91 33.84
N PHE A 554 10.10 -7.17 32.98
CA PHE A 554 9.45 -7.78 31.82
C PHE A 554 10.46 -8.44 30.88
N GLU A 555 11.64 -7.83 30.72
CA GLU A 555 12.72 -8.35 29.87
C GLU A 555 13.17 -9.78 30.23
N LEU A 556 13.08 -10.19 31.50
CA LEU A 556 13.49 -11.53 31.95
C LEU A 556 12.48 -12.61 31.57
N VAL A 557 11.22 -12.23 31.38
CA VAL A 557 10.11 -13.18 31.15
C VAL A 557 9.45 -13.02 29.78
N LYS A 558 9.80 -11.97 29.02
CA LYS A 558 9.12 -11.55 27.78
C LYS A 558 8.89 -12.67 26.76
N ASP A 559 9.84 -13.60 26.63
CA ASP A 559 9.79 -14.67 25.63
C ASP A 559 8.74 -15.75 25.98
N LYS A 560 8.33 -15.79 27.24
CA LYS A 560 7.37 -16.74 27.82
C LYS A 560 6.00 -16.11 28.12
N ILE A 561 5.84 -14.80 27.90
CA ILE A 561 4.58 -14.08 28.13
C ILE A 561 3.65 -14.18 26.93
N ARG A 562 2.39 -14.54 27.20
CA ARG A 562 1.27 -14.41 26.25
C ARG A 562 0.23 -13.45 26.82
N TRP A 563 -0.36 -12.62 25.96
CA TRP A 563 -1.36 -11.62 26.35
C TRP A 563 -2.74 -12.13 25.96
N GLU A 564 -3.60 -12.42 26.94
CA GLU A 564 -4.88 -13.12 26.72
C GLU A 564 -6.04 -12.42 27.44
N SER A 565 -7.26 -12.55 26.91
CA SER A 565 -8.45 -11.95 27.53
C SER A 565 -8.94 -12.80 28.71
N PRO A 566 -9.46 -12.18 29.79
CA PRO A 566 -9.96 -12.90 30.97
C PRO A 566 -11.22 -13.74 30.68
N ASP A 567 -11.96 -13.44 29.61
CA ASP A 567 -13.15 -14.21 29.22
C ASP A 567 -12.79 -15.27 28.16
N LYS A 568 -12.93 -16.57 28.50
CA LYS A 568 -12.83 -17.70 27.53
C LYS A 568 -13.94 -17.72 26.46
N LYS A 569 -14.69 -16.63 26.28
CA LYS A 569 -15.58 -16.42 25.14
C LYS A 569 -14.89 -15.44 24.22
N GLY A 570 -14.46 -15.92 23.06
CA GLY A 570 -13.84 -15.08 22.02
C GLY A 570 -14.55 -13.74 21.90
N ALA A 571 -13.77 -12.66 21.86
CA ALA A 571 -14.18 -11.27 21.92
C ALA A 571 -15.07 -10.79 20.74
N THR A 572 -15.72 -11.69 20.01
CA THR A 572 -16.43 -11.40 18.77
C THR A 572 -17.95 -11.25 18.90
N PHE A 573 -18.62 -11.78 19.94
CA PHE A 573 -20.10 -11.81 19.92
C PHE A 573 -20.85 -11.27 21.15
N ALA A 574 -20.27 -11.24 22.36
CA ALA A 574 -20.99 -10.72 23.54
C ALA A 574 -21.14 -9.18 23.55
N ALA A 575 -20.23 -8.45 22.89
CA ALA A 575 -20.24 -6.98 22.81
C ALA A 575 -21.29 -6.39 21.86
N LEU A 576 -21.97 -7.23 21.05
CA LEU A 576 -22.88 -6.78 19.99
C LEU A 576 -24.32 -6.51 20.47
N ARG A 577 -24.69 -6.87 21.71
CA ARG A 577 -26.11 -6.88 22.10
C ARG A 577 -26.70 -5.51 22.48
N ASN A 578 -25.88 -4.51 22.83
CA ASN A 578 -26.37 -3.27 23.47
C ASN A 578 -25.83 -1.94 22.90
N TRP A 579 -25.14 -1.88 21.74
CA TRP A 579 -24.52 -0.63 21.25
C TRP A 579 -25.17 -0.03 20.00
N LYS A 580 -25.36 1.30 20.00
CA LYS A 580 -25.79 2.11 18.85
C LYS A 580 -24.89 1.84 17.62
N LEU A 581 -25.51 1.80 16.43
CA LEU A 581 -24.92 1.46 15.12
C LEU A 581 -23.57 2.15 14.80
N THR A 582 -23.33 3.35 15.33
CA THR A 582 -22.09 4.13 15.14
C THR A 582 -20.87 3.54 15.87
N SER A 583 -21.07 2.82 16.97
CA SER A 583 -20.03 2.14 17.74
C SER A 583 -19.56 0.83 17.07
N VAL A 584 -20.49 0.18 16.36
CA VAL A 584 -20.27 -1.12 15.70
C VAL A 584 -19.28 -0.99 14.55
N CYS A 585 -19.36 0.07 13.74
CA CYS A 585 -18.38 0.34 12.67
C CYS A 585 -16.98 0.65 13.20
N ALA A 586 -16.86 1.38 14.32
CA ALA A 586 -15.58 1.69 14.94
C ALA A 586 -14.89 0.44 15.51
N THR A 587 -15.68 -0.51 16.00
CA THR A 587 -15.19 -1.77 16.60
C THR A 587 -14.85 -2.79 15.51
N ILE A 588 -15.64 -2.88 14.44
CA ILE A 588 -15.36 -3.76 13.28
C ILE A 588 -14.10 -3.31 12.53
N SER A 589 -13.88 -2.00 12.32
CA SER A 589 -12.64 -1.49 11.72
C SER A 589 -11.42 -1.64 12.63
N ARG A 590 -11.58 -1.68 13.95
CA ARG A 590 -10.47 -1.94 14.90
C ARG A 590 -10.10 -3.42 14.97
N LEU A 591 -11.10 -4.32 15.05
CA LEU A 591 -10.91 -5.78 15.15
C LEU A 591 -10.41 -6.43 13.84
N LEU A 592 -10.77 -5.89 12.67
CA LEU A 592 -10.32 -6.47 11.38
C LEU A 592 -8.89 -6.07 10.98
N VAL A 593 -8.29 -5.09 11.66
CA VAL A 593 -7.07 -4.40 11.18
C VAL A 593 -5.87 -4.59 12.10
N CYS A 594 -6.09 -4.78 13.41
CA CYS A 594 -5.05 -4.96 14.43
C CYS A 594 -5.50 -6.08 15.38
N GLY A 595 -4.72 -7.15 15.51
CA GLY A 595 -4.94 -8.12 16.60
C GLY A 595 -4.84 -7.45 17.98
N PRO A 596 -5.30 -8.12 19.05
CA PRO A 596 -5.46 -7.50 20.36
C PRO A 596 -4.09 -7.14 20.99
N ARG A 597 -4.00 -5.99 21.66
CA ARG A 597 -2.75 -5.43 22.25
C ARG A 597 -2.71 -5.48 23.79
N PRO A 598 -1.51 -5.44 24.43
CA PRO A 598 -1.34 -5.52 25.90
C PRO A 598 -2.18 -4.53 26.72
N GLU A 599 -2.44 -3.33 26.20
CA GLU A 599 -3.23 -2.29 26.88
C GLU A 599 -4.75 -2.41 26.66
N GLU A 600 -5.22 -3.38 25.86
CA GLU A 600 -6.63 -3.57 25.50
C GLU A 600 -7.38 -4.50 26.47
N GLY A 601 -7.03 -4.47 27.76
CA GLY A 601 -7.64 -5.34 28.78
C GLY A 601 -7.22 -6.81 28.69
N LEU A 602 -6.10 -7.10 28.01
CA LEU A 602 -5.46 -8.42 27.99
C LEU A 602 -4.55 -8.57 29.20
N PHE A 603 -4.62 -9.71 29.88
CA PHE A 603 -3.75 -10.04 31.00
C PHE A 603 -2.51 -10.79 30.50
N PRO A 604 -1.32 -10.47 31.04
CA PRO A 604 -0.11 -11.23 30.76
C PRO A 604 -0.13 -12.55 31.52
N HIS A 605 0.10 -13.64 30.80
CA HIS A 605 0.18 -15.00 31.33
C HIS A 605 1.56 -15.57 31.02
N LEU A 606 2.25 -16.08 32.03
CA LEU A 606 3.57 -16.69 31.91
C LEU A 606 3.42 -18.20 31.73
N TYR A 607 3.85 -18.70 30.57
CA TYR A 607 3.81 -20.12 30.20
C TYR A 607 5.20 -20.75 30.34
N ASP A 608 5.27 -22.01 30.78
CA ASP A 608 6.53 -22.79 30.85
C ASP A 608 7.68 -22.05 31.58
N GLY A 609 7.31 -21.20 32.54
CA GLY A 609 8.19 -20.31 33.28
C GLY A 609 7.97 -20.43 34.77
N LYS A 610 9.05 -20.22 35.53
CA LYS A 610 9.05 -20.19 36.99
C LYS A 610 9.23 -18.76 37.48
N LEU A 611 8.77 -18.48 38.70
CA LEU A 611 9.07 -17.24 39.40
C LEU A 611 9.86 -17.61 40.65
N GLY A 612 11.14 -17.22 40.70
CA GLY A 612 12.00 -17.44 41.85
C GLY A 612 12.91 -16.24 42.10
N LYS A 613 13.99 -16.49 42.83
CA LYS A 613 15.01 -15.48 43.16
C LYS A 613 15.61 -14.76 41.95
N GLU A 614 15.63 -15.40 40.78
CA GLU A 614 16.24 -14.84 39.57
C GLU A 614 15.30 -13.89 38.81
N GLU A 615 13.99 -14.15 38.81
CA GLU A 615 13.00 -13.37 38.06
C GLU A 615 12.34 -12.27 38.91
N ILE A 616 12.32 -12.41 40.24
CA ILE A 616 11.66 -11.46 41.14
C ILE A 616 12.66 -10.39 41.60
N GLU A 617 12.39 -9.14 41.23
CA GLU A 617 13.24 -8.02 41.63
C GLU A 617 12.93 -7.52 43.04
N LEU A 618 11.63 -7.37 43.37
CA LEU A 618 11.18 -6.84 44.66
C LEU A 618 9.87 -7.47 45.11
N VAL A 619 9.69 -7.54 46.43
CA VAL A 619 8.44 -7.96 47.09
C VAL A 619 7.93 -6.81 47.95
N LEU A 620 6.70 -6.38 47.68
CA LEU A 620 6.01 -5.35 48.47
C LEU A 620 4.94 -6.01 49.33
N ASN A 621 4.99 -5.77 50.64
CA ASN A 621 3.93 -6.19 51.57
C ASN A 621 2.96 -5.01 51.80
N LEU A 622 1.70 -5.20 51.40
CA LEU A 622 0.64 -4.22 51.55
C LEU A 622 -0.36 -4.67 52.63
N GLY A 623 -0.48 -3.88 53.69
CA GLY A 623 -1.54 -4.02 54.69
C GLY A 623 -2.71 -3.08 54.42
N ARG A 624 -3.92 -3.62 54.36
CA ARG A 624 -5.15 -2.85 54.13
C ARG A 624 -5.56 -2.11 55.40
N LYS A 625 -5.23 -0.82 55.50
CA LYS A 625 -5.63 0.01 56.66
C LYS A 625 -7.05 0.57 56.54
N SER A 626 -7.43 1.14 55.40
CA SER A 626 -8.74 1.81 55.18
C SER A 626 -9.41 1.49 53.84
N GLY A 627 -8.82 0.57 53.04
CA GLY A 627 -9.26 0.18 51.71
C GLY A 627 -8.10 0.09 50.71
N TRP A 628 -8.23 -0.71 49.65
CA TRP A 628 -7.17 -0.86 48.64
C TRP A 628 -6.89 0.45 47.87
N GLY A 629 -7.84 1.38 47.79
CA GLY A 629 -7.68 2.65 47.04
C GLY A 629 -6.57 3.56 47.58
N THR A 630 -6.56 3.83 48.89
CA THR A 630 -5.58 4.72 49.55
C THR A 630 -4.17 4.13 49.59
N VAL A 631 -4.07 2.81 49.77
CA VAL A 631 -2.78 2.09 49.75
C VAL A 631 -2.17 2.10 48.34
N MET A 632 -3.01 2.04 47.30
CA MET A 632 -2.56 2.05 45.91
C MET A 632 -2.11 3.43 45.43
N GLU A 633 -2.57 4.53 46.02
CA GLU A 633 -2.02 5.85 45.70
C GLU A 633 -0.55 5.97 46.14
N THR A 634 -0.19 5.43 47.30
CA THR A 634 1.20 5.35 47.76
C THR A 634 2.03 4.37 46.93
N ALA A 635 1.49 3.21 46.56
CA ALA A 635 2.19 2.23 45.72
C ALA A 635 2.40 2.74 44.28
N LYS A 636 1.50 3.59 43.77
CA LYS A 636 1.59 4.23 42.45
C LYS A 636 2.76 5.19 42.32
N SER A 637 3.12 5.91 43.38
CA SER A 637 4.19 6.92 43.32
C SER A 637 5.59 6.31 43.43
N GLU A 638 5.74 5.14 44.07
CA GLU A 638 7.06 4.61 44.43
C GLU A 638 7.38 3.21 43.86
N TRP A 639 6.38 2.44 43.40
CA TRP A 639 6.60 1.02 43.09
C TRP A 639 5.96 0.49 41.79
N LEU A 640 4.78 0.99 41.41
CA LEU A 640 4.13 0.68 40.14
C LEU A 640 4.63 1.60 39.03
N VAL A 641 5.31 1.05 38.04
CA VAL A 641 5.85 1.80 36.90
C VAL A 641 4.93 1.59 35.71
N TYR A 642 4.36 2.69 35.20
CA TYR A 642 3.37 2.72 34.13
C TYR A 642 4.00 2.89 32.76
#